data_AF-A0A815EBL7-F1
#
_entry.id   AF-A0A815EBL7-F1
#
_cell.length_a   1.000
_cell.length_b   1.000
_cell.length_c   1.000
_cell.angle_alpha   90.00
_cell.angle_beta   90.00
_cell.angle_gamma   90.00
#
_symmetry.space_group_name_H-M   'P 1'
#
loop_
_entity.id
_entity.type
_entity.pdbx_description
1 polymer ?
#
loop_
_entity_poly.entity_id
_entity_poly.type
_entity_poly.pdbx_seq_one_letter_code
_entity_poly.pdbx_strand_id
1 'polypeptide(L)'
;MTNNTNFIDFLHDHYSTGNTTDVSQTLARLHQHLEQQRKFILNEIATVKKEEEQLKSALHSVNMVREKENFVKQSTHTSFYTGGQFAISNDGQYLLCTYNALVHILDIETQQIVRSIGEDDTSSEIASFALFNDLIVIAYRNQLLRQFDWRTSTCLRTWKSVHKNTITCMTFNPSGSLLATGGADFTVKIWDVEHLYYTHNLKGATSIIRVVLFYTSENKKIHVISGSDDGRIYMHNLHTSGAKPAVLEGHMSTVTSFVLHYDHTLISSGRDRVVVIWDLQTLSSTRTIPVMETVEALISLPSMDYLKPLKIKQTFSPNEPLFFTFGNSGLVKLWSGTTGRCLLIQEDKTHEKTAGNSYSKDKEHEQVFLNAYFNETTRMFYTNTVDHNIVAFNIKKLKLEKQFIGELGDVLDVRFFNDNDNNPLYAIVANNDEKVKIFNLNTWHCQMLKGHTDIVIGLDISYDHSLLATCSKDDIVRIWSYDSDTSSFSCVALAEGHTGDVAAIAFSKTSNAFIVSGSQDTTAKVWSLEKLILDKDLSIEPQHLSSLFTLKTHDKEVNSVSVSINDKHFATGSADKTAKIWDIRNQKLLAVLSGHRRGIWCVQYSPVNPELATASADGLIKIWSTKDYNCLHTIEGHDASVLRIVYLSMGTQLISSGSDGLLKLWDLKTSTCVKSIDAHEGKIWGMTASTDESLLVTCASDSSVIVWRDSTEEERQAKRDNVEEVLLMEQEVSNLLINKKYHEALKIALNLNQPFRALKILKEILNEIDGIDHLKNTLLQFSDDHLNLLFSYVIDWNTNTRHSTEAQIIIKMLLSIVTPDKILKLPNGQKCVESLLPYTERHMARIERLSQQVLFLDFSWHSMKYLDQSSNVSTSEEFSTT
;
A
#
# COMPACT_ATOMS: atom_id res chain seq x y z
N MET A 1 -41.29 32.40 -13.34
CA MET A 1 -42.03 33.36 -12.47
C MET A 1 -43.04 34.24 -13.22
N THR A 2 -42.95 34.41 -14.54
CA THR A 2 -43.87 35.25 -15.33
C THR A 2 -45.26 34.65 -15.60
N ASN A 3 -45.46 33.35 -15.39
CA ASN A 3 -46.76 32.68 -15.60
C ASN A 3 -47.65 32.60 -14.34
N ASN A 4 -47.14 32.94 -13.16
CA ASN A 4 -47.92 32.86 -11.91
C ASN A 4 -48.85 34.06 -11.70
N THR A 5 -48.59 35.19 -12.36
CA THR A 5 -49.43 36.39 -12.26
C THR A 5 -50.80 36.19 -12.91
N ASN A 6 -50.84 35.51 -14.06
CA ASN A 6 -52.11 35.21 -14.75
C ASN A 6 -53.00 34.22 -13.96
N PHE A 7 -52.43 33.43 -13.06
CA PHE A 7 -53.16 32.44 -12.28
C PHE A 7 -53.84 33.05 -11.04
N ILE A 8 -53.23 34.10 -10.47
CA ILE A 8 -53.80 34.84 -9.34
C ILE A 8 -54.98 35.70 -9.82
N ASP A 9 -54.86 36.35 -10.98
CA ASP A 9 -55.97 37.11 -11.58
C ASP A 9 -57.16 36.20 -11.96
N PHE A 10 -56.88 34.97 -12.43
CA PHE A 10 -57.93 34.00 -12.77
C PHE A 10 -58.67 33.43 -11.54
N LEU A 11 -57.98 33.28 -10.40
CA LEU A 11 -58.59 32.87 -9.13
C LEU A 11 -59.44 33.99 -8.51
N HIS A 12 -59.06 35.25 -8.72
CA HIS A 12 -59.76 36.40 -8.17
C HIS A 12 -61.11 36.67 -8.86
N ASP A 13 -61.20 36.43 -10.17
CA ASP A 13 -62.47 36.56 -10.91
C ASP A 13 -63.48 35.46 -10.54
N HIS A 14 -63.02 34.23 -10.28
CA HIS A 14 -63.91 33.09 -10.04
C HIS A 14 -64.48 32.99 -8.62
N TYR A 15 -63.84 33.56 -7.60
CA TYR A 15 -64.41 33.61 -6.24
C TYR A 15 -65.66 34.51 -6.15
N SER A 16 -65.92 35.33 -7.17
CA SER A 16 -67.10 36.21 -7.22
C SER A 16 -68.38 35.54 -7.74
N THR A 17 -68.29 34.37 -8.37
CA THR A 17 -69.43 33.68 -9.00
C THR A 17 -69.65 32.29 -8.40
N GLY A 18 -70.44 32.23 -7.33
CA GLY A 18 -70.74 30.99 -6.60
C GLY A 18 -71.65 30.03 -7.37
N ASN A 19 -71.08 29.18 -8.23
CA ASN A 19 -71.75 28.01 -8.82
C ASN A 19 -70.91 26.74 -8.59
N THR A 20 -71.50 25.74 -7.92
CA THR A 20 -70.82 24.52 -7.45
C THR A 20 -70.61 23.44 -8.52
N THR A 21 -71.26 23.54 -9.69
CA THR A 21 -71.10 22.59 -10.80
C THR A 21 -69.83 22.85 -11.62
N ASP A 22 -69.36 24.09 -11.68
CA ASP A 22 -68.16 24.49 -12.42
C ASP A 22 -66.86 24.12 -11.70
N VAL A 23 -66.92 23.85 -10.39
CA VAL A 23 -65.75 23.47 -9.56
C VAL A 23 -65.16 22.11 -10.01
N SER A 24 -66.01 21.17 -10.45
CA SER A 24 -65.55 19.85 -10.89
C SER A 24 -64.86 19.89 -12.26
N GLN A 25 -65.39 20.67 -13.19
CA GLN A 25 -64.80 20.87 -14.52
C GLN A 25 -63.53 21.72 -14.45
N THR A 26 -63.49 22.72 -13.57
CA THR A 26 -62.29 23.51 -13.33
C THR A 26 -61.21 22.69 -12.64
N LEU A 27 -61.53 21.85 -11.64
CA LEU A 27 -60.58 20.89 -11.04
C LEU A 27 -60.02 19.90 -12.07
N ALA A 28 -60.86 19.39 -12.99
CA ALA A 28 -60.40 18.50 -14.05
C ALA A 28 -59.44 19.20 -15.03
N ARG A 29 -59.72 20.46 -15.39
CA ARG A 29 -58.82 21.29 -16.21
C ARG A 29 -57.53 21.65 -15.48
N LEU A 30 -57.61 21.92 -14.17
CA LEU A 30 -56.45 22.18 -13.32
C LEU A 30 -55.57 20.93 -13.20
N HIS A 31 -56.18 19.75 -13.06
CA HIS A 31 -55.46 18.47 -13.03
C HIS A 31 -54.77 18.19 -14.38
N GLN A 32 -55.45 18.41 -15.50
CA GLN A 32 -54.82 18.29 -16.83
C GLN A 32 -53.67 19.29 -17.03
N HIS A 33 -53.82 20.53 -16.56
CA HIS A 33 -52.77 21.53 -16.66
C HIS A 33 -51.57 21.20 -15.74
N LEU A 34 -51.82 20.69 -14.54
CA LEU A 34 -50.79 20.21 -13.62
C LEU A 34 -50.07 18.97 -14.18
N GLU A 35 -50.78 18.05 -14.83
CA GLU A 35 -50.16 16.91 -15.50
C GLU A 35 -49.30 17.34 -16.70
N GLN A 36 -49.74 18.34 -17.47
CA GLN A 36 -48.95 18.90 -18.56
C GLN A 36 -47.69 19.61 -18.05
N GLN A 37 -47.80 20.40 -16.97
CA GLN A 37 -46.64 21.00 -16.32
C GLN A 37 -45.70 19.94 -15.74
N ARG A 38 -46.24 18.88 -15.12
CA ARG A 38 -45.43 17.77 -14.60
C ARG A 38 -44.67 17.05 -15.71
N LYS A 39 -45.30 16.80 -16.86
CA LYS A 39 -44.64 16.21 -18.03
C LYS A 39 -43.57 17.13 -18.61
N PHE A 40 -43.83 18.43 -18.66
CA PHE A 40 -42.86 19.43 -19.11
C PHE A 40 -41.63 19.48 -18.19
N ILE A 41 -41.85 19.52 -16.87
CA ILE A 41 -40.78 19.50 -15.87
C ILE A 41 -39.99 18.19 -15.93
N LEU A 42 -40.65 17.04 -16.10
CA LEU A 42 -39.96 15.75 -16.26
C LEU A 42 -39.08 15.71 -17.52
N ASN A 43 -39.54 16.32 -18.62
CA ASN A 43 -38.74 16.43 -19.83
C ASN A 43 -37.56 17.38 -19.64
N GLU A 44 -37.73 18.53 -18.98
CA GLU A 44 -36.60 19.43 -18.66
C GLU A 44 -35.59 18.78 -17.71
N ILE A 45 -36.04 18.01 -16.71
CA ILE A 45 -35.14 17.25 -15.85
C ILE A 45 -34.38 16.19 -16.65
N ALA A 46 -35.02 15.54 -17.62
CA ALA A 46 -34.36 14.57 -18.49
C ALA A 46 -33.34 15.23 -19.44
N THR A 47 -33.61 16.44 -19.95
CA THR A 47 -32.64 17.19 -20.76
C THR A 47 -31.48 17.68 -19.92
N VAL A 48 -31.72 18.21 -18.72
CA VAL A 48 -30.66 18.65 -17.80
C VAL A 48 -29.80 17.46 -17.37
N LYS A 49 -30.38 16.29 -17.09
CA LYS A 49 -29.59 15.07 -16.81
C LYS A 49 -28.72 14.65 -17.98
N LYS A 50 -29.25 14.72 -19.22
CA LYS A 50 -28.45 14.44 -20.43
C LYS A 50 -27.32 15.45 -20.61
N GLU A 51 -27.57 16.73 -20.38
CA GLU A 51 -26.55 17.77 -20.44
C GLU A 51 -25.49 17.58 -19.35
N GLU A 52 -25.89 17.19 -18.14
CA GLU A 52 -24.98 16.90 -17.02
C GLU A 52 -24.12 15.65 -17.30
N GLU A 53 -24.70 14.60 -17.89
CA GLU A 53 -23.97 13.42 -18.37
C GLU A 53 -22.99 13.79 -19.51
N GLN A 54 -23.41 14.65 -20.43
CA GLN A 54 -22.54 15.16 -21.49
C GLN A 54 -21.39 16.00 -20.93
N LEU A 55 -21.64 16.86 -19.94
CA LEU A 55 -20.62 17.68 -19.30
C LEU A 55 -19.65 16.84 -18.48
N LYS A 56 -20.14 15.81 -17.78
CA LYS A 56 -19.30 14.82 -17.09
C LYS A 56 -18.43 14.05 -18.09
N SER A 57 -18.99 13.62 -19.22
CA SER A 57 -18.22 12.95 -20.28
C SER A 57 -17.16 13.86 -20.91
N ALA A 58 -17.47 15.15 -21.10
CA ALA A 58 -16.55 16.14 -21.62
C ALA A 58 -15.43 16.44 -20.62
N LEU A 59 -15.74 16.63 -19.34
CA LEU A 59 -14.75 16.84 -18.28
C LEU A 59 -13.83 15.62 -18.14
N HIS A 60 -14.39 14.42 -18.21
CA HIS A 60 -13.65 13.16 -18.20
C HIS A 60 -12.69 13.06 -19.39
N SER A 61 -13.14 13.42 -20.59
CA SER A 61 -12.26 13.48 -21.79
C SER A 61 -11.14 14.52 -21.67
N VAL A 62 -11.40 15.67 -21.02
CA VAL A 62 -10.41 16.73 -20.82
C VAL A 62 -9.35 16.30 -19.81
N ASN A 63 -9.72 15.60 -18.74
CA ASN A 63 -8.77 15.10 -17.74
C ASN A 63 -7.89 13.98 -18.31
N MET A 64 -8.42 13.10 -19.16
CA MET A 64 -7.64 12.03 -19.80
C MET A 64 -6.57 12.52 -20.78
N VAL A 65 -6.73 13.69 -21.39
CA VAL A 65 -5.76 14.20 -22.39
C VAL A 65 -4.55 14.88 -21.72
N ARG A 66 -4.61 15.17 -20.42
CA ARG A 66 -3.54 15.88 -19.73
C ARG A 66 -2.31 15.00 -19.55
N GLU A 67 -1.16 15.58 -19.84
CA GLU A 67 0.15 14.95 -19.65
C GLU A 67 0.46 14.85 -18.15
N LYS A 68 0.94 13.69 -17.73
CA LYS A 68 1.32 13.41 -16.35
C LYS A 68 2.82 13.58 -16.15
N GLU A 69 3.22 13.94 -14.94
CA GLU A 69 4.59 14.22 -14.53
C GLU A 69 5.00 13.41 -13.29
N ASN A 70 4.07 13.12 -12.38
CA ASN A 70 4.36 12.50 -11.09
C ASN A 70 3.27 11.52 -10.62
N PHE A 71 3.73 10.41 -10.05
CA PHE A 71 2.91 9.44 -9.35
C PHE A 71 3.45 9.27 -7.93
N VAL A 72 2.55 9.29 -6.95
CA VAL A 72 2.86 9.09 -5.53
C VAL A 72 2.32 7.74 -5.09
N LYS A 73 3.08 7.02 -4.25
CA LYS A 73 2.63 5.75 -3.63
C LYS A 73 1.40 6.04 -2.77
N GLN A 74 0.24 5.49 -3.12
CA GLN A 74 -0.99 5.62 -2.33
C GLN A 74 -1.11 4.50 -1.31
N SER A 75 -0.88 3.26 -1.73
CA SER A 75 -0.90 2.10 -0.85
C SER A 75 0.07 1.04 -1.33
N THR A 76 0.61 0.27 -0.39
CA THR A 76 1.55 -0.81 -0.67
C THR A 76 1.10 -2.02 0.12
N HIS A 77 0.79 -3.10 -0.60
CA HIS A 77 0.58 -4.41 -0.01
C HIS A 77 1.90 -5.17 -0.10
N THR A 78 2.50 -5.46 1.04
CA THR A 78 3.76 -6.20 1.17
C THR A 78 3.49 -7.53 1.87
N SER A 79 4.40 -8.49 1.69
CA SER A 79 4.35 -9.72 2.47
C SER A 79 4.50 -9.41 3.96
N PHE A 80 3.59 -9.91 4.78
CA PHE A 80 3.60 -9.70 6.23
C PHE A 80 3.70 -11.00 7.02
N TYR A 81 3.58 -12.17 6.38
CA TYR A 81 3.58 -13.45 7.08
C TYR A 81 4.26 -14.55 6.27
N THR A 82 5.37 -15.07 6.79
CA THR A 82 6.18 -16.15 6.18
C THR A 82 6.02 -17.48 6.91
N GLY A 83 4.92 -17.63 7.66
CA GLY A 83 4.66 -18.82 8.48
C GLY A 83 5.04 -18.62 9.96
N GLY A 84 4.60 -19.56 10.79
CA GLY A 84 4.81 -19.53 12.25
C GLY A 84 3.53 -19.29 13.04
N GLN A 85 3.66 -18.81 14.27
CA GLN A 85 2.51 -18.47 15.10
C GLN A 85 1.92 -17.12 14.68
N PHE A 86 0.63 -16.92 14.94
CA PHE A 86 -0.01 -15.61 14.82
C PHE A 86 -0.90 -15.42 16.05
N ALA A 87 -1.12 -14.17 16.44
CA ALA A 87 -1.98 -13.82 17.57
C ALA A 87 -2.80 -12.59 17.22
N ILE A 88 -3.92 -12.40 17.91
CA ILE A 88 -4.82 -11.27 17.69
C ILE A 88 -5.01 -10.54 19.02
N SER A 89 -5.09 -9.22 18.96
CA SER A 89 -5.37 -8.41 20.15
C SER A 89 -6.75 -8.75 20.73
N ASN A 90 -6.90 -8.61 22.05
CA ASN A 90 -8.18 -8.87 22.73
C ASN A 90 -9.32 -7.97 22.18
N ASP A 91 -8.97 -6.76 21.73
CA ASP A 91 -9.89 -5.80 21.12
C ASP A 91 -10.30 -6.21 19.69
N GLY A 92 -9.54 -7.10 19.04
CA GLY A 92 -9.81 -7.61 17.69
C GLY A 92 -9.55 -6.63 16.55
N GLN A 93 -8.81 -5.56 16.83
CA GLN A 93 -8.39 -4.58 15.83
C GLN A 93 -7.06 -4.95 15.17
N TYR A 94 -6.13 -5.55 15.92
CA TYR A 94 -4.78 -5.80 15.45
C TYR A 94 -4.48 -7.29 15.35
N LEU A 95 -3.84 -7.68 14.26
CA LEU A 95 -3.32 -9.01 13.97
C LEU A 95 -1.78 -8.95 14.04
N LEU A 96 -1.18 -9.83 14.84
CA LEU A 96 0.27 -9.96 14.98
C LEU A 96 0.74 -11.24 14.29
N CYS A 97 1.67 -11.08 13.36
CA CYS A 97 2.16 -12.13 12.46
C CYS A 97 3.68 -12.20 12.47
N THR A 98 4.24 -13.41 12.41
CA THR A 98 5.68 -13.62 12.22
C THR A 98 6.08 -13.46 10.76
N TYR A 99 7.13 -12.67 10.54
CA TYR A 99 7.79 -12.48 9.26
C TYR A 99 9.30 -12.58 9.47
N ASN A 100 9.87 -13.74 9.19
CA ASN A 100 11.29 -14.04 9.35
C ASN A 100 11.80 -13.74 10.79
N ALA A 101 12.53 -12.63 10.96
CA ALA A 101 13.07 -12.17 12.24
C ALA A 101 12.18 -11.11 12.93
N LEU A 102 11.13 -10.66 12.25
CA LEU A 102 10.23 -9.58 12.67
C LEU A 102 8.84 -10.11 13.00
N VAL A 103 8.11 -9.37 13.83
CA VAL A 103 6.67 -9.51 14.04
C VAL A 103 6.00 -8.28 13.46
N HIS A 104 5.17 -8.46 12.44
CA HIS A 104 4.34 -7.40 11.88
C HIS A 104 3.03 -7.28 12.64
N ILE A 105 2.64 -6.04 12.92
CA ILE A 105 1.33 -5.68 13.48
C ILE A 105 0.51 -5.08 12.34
N LEU A 106 -0.58 -5.75 12.03
CA LEU A 106 -1.52 -5.38 10.99
C LEU A 106 -2.79 -4.87 11.63
N ASP A 107 -3.39 -3.86 11.03
CA ASP A 107 -4.77 -3.50 11.31
C ASP A 107 -5.70 -4.38 10.47
N ILE A 108 -6.70 -5.00 11.10
CA ILE A 108 -7.63 -5.97 10.47
C ILE A 108 -8.58 -5.28 9.48
N GLU A 109 -8.87 -3.99 9.64
CA GLU A 109 -9.76 -3.26 8.74
C GLU A 109 -9.07 -2.79 7.47
N THR A 110 -7.89 -2.17 7.61
CA THR A 110 -7.14 -1.60 6.49
C THR A 110 -6.13 -2.58 5.87
N GLN A 111 -5.77 -3.65 6.59
CA GLN A 111 -4.73 -4.63 6.25
C GLN A 111 -3.35 -4.02 6.01
N GLN A 112 -3.12 -2.81 6.51
CA GLN A 112 -1.81 -2.18 6.43
C GLN A 112 -0.95 -2.57 7.62
N ILE A 113 0.34 -2.70 7.37
CA ILE A 113 1.35 -2.89 8.41
C ILE A 113 1.47 -1.58 9.18
N VAL A 114 0.98 -1.57 10.42
CA VAL A 114 1.07 -0.42 11.31
C VAL A 114 2.50 -0.29 11.85
N ARG A 115 3.10 -1.41 12.26
CA ARG A 115 4.46 -1.48 12.82
C ARG A 115 5.10 -2.85 12.59
N SER A 116 6.43 -2.88 12.54
CA SER A 116 7.26 -4.09 12.66
C SER A 116 8.02 -4.08 13.98
N ILE A 117 8.16 -5.24 14.62
CA ILE A 117 8.88 -5.42 15.89
C ILE A 117 9.94 -6.50 15.68
N GLY A 118 11.21 -6.20 15.94
CA GLY A 118 12.29 -7.17 15.89
C GLY A 118 13.63 -6.51 15.54
N GLU A 119 14.65 -7.33 15.30
CA GLU A 119 15.91 -6.89 14.71
C GLU A 119 15.95 -7.35 13.24
N ASP A 120 16.47 -6.51 12.36
CA ASP A 120 16.68 -6.84 10.93
C ASP A 120 17.86 -7.81 10.71
N ASP A 121 18.46 -8.32 11.79
CA ASP A 121 19.52 -9.32 11.72
C ASP A 121 18.95 -10.64 11.20
N THR A 122 19.23 -10.91 9.92
CA THR A 122 18.87 -12.14 9.17
C THR A 122 19.26 -13.45 9.86
N SER A 123 20.06 -13.41 10.92
CA SER A 123 20.49 -14.58 11.69
C SER A 123 19.53 -15.01 12.81
N SER A 124 18.55 -14.18 13.17
CA SER A 124 17.63 -14.44 14.28
C SER A 124 16.19 -14.69 13.83
N GLU A 125 15.91 -15.88 13.30
CA GLU A 125 14.53 -16.30 13.06
C GLU A 125 13.76 -16.46 14.38
N ILE A 126 12.47 -16.13 14.35
CA ILE A 126 11.56 -16.30 15.48
C ILE A 126 11.16 -17.78 15.59
N ALA A 127 11.24 -18.33 16.80
CA ALA A 127 10.81 -19.69 17.09
C ALA A 127 9.34 -19.74 17.54
N SER A 128 8.94 -18.83 18.44
CA SER A 128 7.57 -18.70 18.93
C SER A 128 7.40 -17.33 19.60
N PHE A 129 6.18 -16.83 19.68
CA PHE A 129 5.90 -15.64 20.49
C PHE A 129 4.60 -15.84 21.29
N ALA A 130 4.47 -15.10 22.39
CA ALA A 130 3.27 -15.08 23.21
C ALA A 130 2.84 -13.64 23.44
N LEU A 131 1.53 -13.42 23.44
CA LEU A 131 0.90 -12.12 23.64
C LEU A 131 0.13 -12.12 24.97
N PHE A 132 0.27 -11.05 25.74
CA PHE A 132 -0.57 -10.76 26.89
C PHE A 132 -0.84 -9.25 26.97
N ASN A 133 -2.08 -8.84 26.70
CA ASN A 133 -2.50 -7.45 26.63
C ASN A 133 -1.54 -6.61 25.76
N ASP A 134 -0.76 -5.71 26.37
CA ASP A 134 0.17 -4.81 25.69
C ASP A 134 1.60 -5.38 25.60
N LEU A 135 1.86 -6.50 26.27
CA LEU A 135 3.18 -7.14 26.31
C LEU A 135 3.25 -8.29 25.31
N ILE A 136 4.33 -8.32 24.55
CA ILE A 136 4.69 -9.46 23.69
C ILE A 136 6.06 -10.00 24.12
N VAL A 137 6.16 -11.31 24.25
CA VAL A 137 7.45 -12.00 24.46
C VAL A 137 7.76 -12.82 23.23
N ILE A 138 8.91 -12.55 22.62
CA ILE A 138 9.40 -13.21 21.41
C ILE A 138 10.57 -14.11 21.80
N ALA A 139 10.48 -15.39 21.42
CA ALA A 139 11.57 -16.34 21.52
C ALA A 139 12.25 -16.50 20.15
N TYR A 140 13.54 -16.20 20.10
CA TYR A 140 14.36 -16.38 18.90
C TYR A 140 15.05 -17.73 18.90
N ARG A 141 15.37 -18.26 17.71
CA ARG A 141 16.12 -19.52 17.57
C ARG A 141 17.52 -19.46 18.17
N ASN A 142 18.10 -18.26 18.27
CA ASN A 142 19.37 -18.00 18.97
C ASN A 142 19.25 -18.08 20.52
N GLN A 143 18.15 -18.62 21.05
CA GLN A 143 17.87 -18.84 22.47
C GLN A 143 17.69 -17.56 23.28
N LEU A 144 17.48 -16.40 22.65
CA LEU A 144 17.12 -15.17 23.35
C LEU A 144 15.60 -15.05 23.48
N LEU A 145 15.16 -14.61 24.66
CA LEU A 145 13.80 -14.15 24.93
C LEU A 145 13.84 -12.63 25.05
N ARG A 146 12.96 -11.96 24.30
CA ARG A 146 12.82 -10.52 24.36
C ARG A 146 11.38 -10.14 24.67
N GLN A 147 11.24 -9.14 25.53
CA GLN A 147 9.95 -8.57 25.89
C GLN A 147 9.84 -7.19 25.25
N PHE A 148 8.77 -7.00 24.48
CA PHE A 148 8.42 -5.72 23.87
C PHE A 148 7.06 -5.26 24.38
N ASP A 149 6.89 -3.95 24.44
CA ASP A 149 5.56 -3.35 24.41
C ASP A 149 5.18 -3.15 22.94
N TRP A 150 4.16 -3.88 22.48
CA TRP A 150 3.81 -3.89 21.05
C TRP A 150 3.12 -2.59 20.61
N ARG A 151 2.61 -1.79 21.57
CA ARG A 151 2.02 -0.47 21.28
C ARG A 151 3.07 0.60 21.00
N THR A 152 4.20 0.55 21.70
CA THR A 152 5.28 1.52 21.53
C THR A 152 6.44 1.00 20.67
N SER A 153 6.42 -0.28 20.29
CA SER A 153 7.53 -0.99 19.61
C SER A 153 8.87 -0.92 20.37
N THR A 154 8.82 -0.60 21.66
CA THR A 154 10.03 -0.49 22.47
C THR A 154 10.42 -1.85 23.04
N CYS A 155 11.69 -2.21 22.87
CA CYS A 155 12.26 -3.36 23.56
C CYS A 155 12.40 -3.01 25.03
N LEU A 156 11.57 -3.61 25.89
CA LEU A 156 11.66 -3.39 27.33
C LEU A 156 12.87 -4.13 27.89
N ARG A 157 13.01 -5.42 27.57
CA ARG A 157 14.00 -6.31 28.20
C ARG A 157 14.41 -7.47 27.30
N THR A 158 15.64 -7.97 27.48
CA THR A 158 16.20 -9.15 26.80
C THR A 158 16.87 -10.07 27.81
N TRP A 159 16.62 -11.38 27.74
CA TRP A 159 17.30 -12.39 28.56
C TRP A 159 17.54 -13.70 27.79
N LYS A 160 18.47 -14.52 28.28
CA LYS A 160 18.76 -15.83 27.68
C LYS A 160 17.74 -16.87 28.14
N SER A 161 17.15 -17.58 27.20
CA SER A 161 16.42 -18.80 27.50
C SER A 161 17.43 -19.87 27.94
N VAL A 162 17.32 -20.30 29.20
CA VAL A 162 18.21 -21.33 29.79
C VAL A 162 17.96 -22.72 29.16
N HIS A 163 17.14 -22.81 28.11
CA HIS A 163 16.88 -24.03 27.35
C HIS A 163 18.12 -24.45 26.57
N LYS A 164 18.28 -25.76 26.39
CA LYS A 164 19.39 -26.31 25.59
C LYS A 164 19.12 -26.25 24.10
N ASN A 165 17.83 -26.37 23.74
CA ASN A 165 17.33 -26.36 22.37
C ASN A 165 16.30 -25.24 22.19
N THR A 166 15.79 -25.08 20.97
CA THR A 166 14.79 -24.07 20.61
C THR A 166 13.50 -24.23 21.41
N ILE A 167 12.86 -23.10 21.69
CA ILE A 167 11.53 -23.03 22.28
C ILE A 167 10.51 -23.33 21.19
N THR A 168 9.60 -24.27 21.45
CA THR A 168 8.56 -24.71 20.50
C THR A 168 7.23 -24.01 20.76
N CYS A 169 6.89 -23.76 22.02
CA CYS A 169 5.64 -23.14 22.40
C CYS A 169 5.79 -22.27 23.65
N MET A 170 4.96 -21.24 23.75
CA MET A 170 4.88 -20.35 24.91
C MET A 170 3.43 -20.02 25.22
N THR A 171 3.11 -19.89 26.51
CA THR A 171 1.79 -19.42 26.94
C THR A 171 1.92 -18.57 28.20
N PHE A 172 1.10 -17.53 28.29
CA PHE A 172 0.93 -16.79 29.54
C PHE A 172 -0.12 -17.46 30.43
N ASN A 173 0.01 -17.26 31.73
CA ASN A 173 -1.06 -17.47 32.68
C ASN A 173 -2.15 -16.40 32.46
N PRO A 174 -3.46 -16.70 32.64
CA PRO A 174 -4.52 -15.69 32.64
C PRO A 174 -4.25 -14.39 33.41
N SER A 175 -3.43 -14.40 34.47
CA SER A 175 -3.04 -13.20 35.22
C SER A 175 -1.87 -12.41 34.62
N GLY A 176 -1.17 -12.93 33.61
CA GLY A 176 0.00 -12.31 32.97
C GLY A 176 1.32 -12.36 33.72
N SER A 177 1.30 -12.79 35.00
CA SER A 177 2.49 -12.80 35.86
C SER A 177 3.50 -13.91 35.53
N LEU A 178 3.00 -15.05 35.04
CA LEU A 178 3.81 -16.23 34.73
C LEU A 178 3.76 -16.53 33.24
N LEU A 179 4.92 -16.87 32.67
CA LEU A 179 5.09 -17.36 31.31
C LEU A 179 5.63 -18.78 31.35
N ALA A 180 4.96 -19.73 30.70
CA ALA A 180 5.49 -21.08 30.52
C ALA A 180 6.09 -21.22 29.12
N THR A 181 7.32 -21.76 29.06
CA THR A 181 8.05 -22.03 27.82
C THR A 181 8.31 -23.54 27.71
N GLY A 182 7.86 -24.14 26.61
CA GLY A 182 8.16 -25.53 26.26
C GLY A 182 9.34 -25.57 25.30
N GLY A 183 10.35 -26.39 25.61
CA GLY A 183 11.52 -26.57 24.76
C GLY A 183 11.53 -27.91 24.04
N ALA A 184 12.26 -27.97 22.93
CA ALA A 184 12.69 -29.22 22.31
C ALA A 184 13.71 -30.01 23.17
N ASP A 185 14.04 -29.52 24.36
CA ASP A 185 14.85 -30.19 25.38
C ASP A 185 14.03 -31.02 26.38
N PHE A 186 12.74 -31.26 26.07
CA PHE A 186 11.80 -32.06 26.87
C PHE A 186 11.47 -31.45 28.25
N THR A 187 11.79 -30.16 28.45
CA THR A 187 11.51 -29.46 29.71
C THR A 187 10.52 -28.32 29.50
N VAL A 188 9.63 -28.14 30.48
CA VAL A 188 8.80 -26.94 30.59
C VAL A 188 9.40 -26.05 31.66
N LYS A 189 9.69 -24.79 31.32
CA LYS A 189 10.17 -23.80 32.28
C LYS A 189 9.12 -22.73 32.49
N ILE A 190 9.06 -22.24 33.72
CA ILE A 190 8.12 -21.19 34.11
C ILE A 190 8.92 -19.98 34.54
N TRP A 191 8.55 -18.84 34.00
CA TRP A 191 9.22 -17.56 34.17
C TRP A 191 8.28 -16.60 34.89
N ASP A 192 8.83 -15.88 35.85
CA ASP A 192 8.19 -14.68 36.38
C ASP A 192 8.53 -13.51 35.44
N VAL A 193 7.49 -12.92 34.85
CA VAL A 193 7.63 -11.88 33.81
C VAL A 193 8.12 -10.56 34.41
N GLU A 194 7.77 -10.27 35.67
CA GLU A 194 8.16 -9.02 36.32
C GLU A 194 9.62 -9.06 36.80
N HIS A 195 10.01 -10.20 37.40
CA HIS A 195 11.29 -10.38 38.08
C HIS A 195 12.36 -11.10 37.25
N LEU A 196 12.00 -11.67 36.09
CA LEU A 196 12.93 -12.25 35.10
C LEU A 196 13.81 -13.42 35.58
N TYR A 197 13.34 -14.19 36.55
CA TYR A 197 13.96 -15.47 36.88
C TYR A 197 12.98 -16.61 36.57
N TYR A 198 13.53 -17.79 36.27
CA TYR A 198 12.70 -18.97 36.12
C TYR A 198 12.38 -19.53 37.53
N THR A 199 11.09 -19.71 37.82
CA THR A 199 10.61 -20.20 39.11
C THR A 199 10.75 -21.71 39.21
N HIS A 200 10.40 -22.42 38.14
CA HIS A 200 10.37 -23.88 38.09
C HIS A 200 10.93 -24.42 36.79
N ASN A 201 11.56 -25.60 36.90
CA ASN A 201 12.00 -26.41 35.77
C ASN A 201 11.33 -27.77 35.86
N LEU A 202 10.23 -27.94 35.13
CA LEU A 202 9.42 -29.15 35.14
C LEU A 202 10.07 -30.19 34.22
N LYS A 203 10.60 -31.24 34.84
CA LYS A 203 11.20 -32.40 34.18
C LYS A 203 10.28 -33.59 34.33
N GLY A 204 10.11 -34.38 33.27
CA GLY A 204 9.26 -35.57 33.30
C GLY A 204 8.68 -35.98 31.95
N ALA A 205 8.73 -35.09 30.95
CA ALA A 205 8.35 -35.44 29.58
C ALA A 205 9.41 -36.35 28.93
N THR A 206 8.94 -37.30 28.12
CA THR A 206 9.80 -38.26 27.40
C THR A 206 10.22 -37.77 26.02
N SER A 207 9.51 -36.80 25.45
CA SER A 207 9.71 -36.26 24.11
C SER A 207 9.47 -34.75 24.03
N ILE A 208 9.54 -34.20 22.83
CA ILE A 208 9.39 -32.76 22.52
C ILE A 208 8.03 -32.28 23.03
N ILE A 209 8.04 -31.16 23.75
CA ILE A 209 6.81 -30.51 24.18
C ILE A 209 6.31 -29.64 23.02
N ARG A 210 5.07 -29.82 22.61
CA ARG A 210 4.47 -29.13 21.47
C ARG A 210 3.43 -28.09 21.88
N VAL A 211 2.72 -28.34 22.98
CA VAL A 211 1.67 -27.46 23.51
C VAL A 211 1.81 -27.35 25.02
N VAL A 212 1.62 -26.15 25.56
CA VAL A 212 1.57 -25.89 27.00
C VAL A 212 0.36 -25.01 27.30
N LEU A 213 -0.33 -25.27 28.40
CA LEU A 213 -1.50 -24.52 28.84
C LEU A 213 -1.53 -24.40 30.38
N PHE A 214 -1.90 -23.22 30.88
CA PHE A 214 -2.15 -23.01 32.31
C PHE A 214 -3.60 -23.34 32.66
N TYR A 215 -3.78 -24.07 33.76
CA TYR A 215 -5.08 -24.39 34.33
C TYR A 215 -5.12 -23.93 35.78
N THR A 216 -6.13 -23.15 36.16
CA THR A 216 -6.40 -22.83 37.56
C THR A 216 -7.61 -23.62 38.04
N SER A 217 -7.41 -24.49 39.02
CA SER A 217 -8.53 -25.20 39.64
C SER A 217 -9.30 -24.26 40.59
N GLU A 218 -10.56 -24.59 40.90
CA GLU A 218 -11.42 -23.84 41.84
C GLU A 218 -10.75 -23.55 43.19
N ASN A 219 -9.83 -24.43 43.61
CA ASN A 219 -9.01 -24.27 44.81
C ASN A 219 -7.84 -23.28 44.66
N LYS A 220 -7.79 -22.45 43.60
CA LYS A 220 -6.70 -21.53 43.24
C LYS A 220 -5.32 -22.20 43.06
N LYS A 221 -5.29 -23.53 42.86
CA LYS A 221 -4.08 -24.24 42.52
C LYS A 221 -3.81 -24.08 41.04
N ILE A 222 -2.64 -23.53 40.71
CA ILE A 222 -2.16 -23.40 39.34
C ILE A 222 -1.51 -24.73 38.94
N HIS A 223 -2.02 -25.27 37.86
CA HIS A 223 -1.55 -26.46 37.17
C HIS A 223 -1.01 -26.06 35.79
N VAL A 224 0.01 -26.77 35.33
CA VAL A 224 0.52 -26.65 33.97
C VAL A 224 0.33 -27.96 33.25
N ILE A 225 -0.40 -27.90 32.15
CA ILE A 225 -0.66 -29.02 31.26
C ILE A 225 0.30 -28.89 30.08
N SER A 226 1.00 -29.97 29.76
CA SER A 226 1.97 -30.02 28.67
C SER A 226 1.73 -31.25 27.80
N GLY A 227 1.73 -31.05 26.49
CA GLY A 227 1.48 -32.08 25.48
C GLY A 227 2.79 -32.45 24.81
N SER A 228 3.07 -33.75 24.76
CA SER A 228 4.29 -34.29 24.17
C SER A 228 4.03 -34.94 22.82
N ASP A 229 5.11 -35.12 22.06
CA ASP A 229 5.09 -35.77 20.74
C ASP A 229 4.72 -37.25 20.83
N ASP A 230 5.00 -37.91 21.96
CA ASP A 230 4.64 -39.32 22.22
C ASP A 230 3.13 -39.55 22.44
N GLY A 231 2.28 -38.52 22.33
CA GLY A 231 0.84 -38.62 22.57
C GLY A 231 0.43 -38.54 24.04
N ARG A 232 1.40 -38.38 24.95
CA ARG A 232 1.15 -38.23 26.39
C ARG A 232 0.92 -36.78 26.78
N ILE A 233 -0.01 -36.57 27.71
CA ILE A 233 -0.30 -35.27 28.31
C ILE A 233 0.14 -35.31 29.77
N TYR A 234 0.97 -34.35 30.18
CA TYR A 234 1.49 -34.24 31.54
C TYR A 234 0.88 -33.06 32.26
N MET A 235 0.31 -33.31 33.43
CA MET A 235 -0.23 -32.28 34.32
C MET A 235 0.66 -32.14 35.56
N HIS A 236 1.17 -30.93 35.78
CA HIS A 236 2.07 -30.60 36.88
C HIS A 236 1.42 -29.58 37.81
N ASN A 237 1.61 -29.74 39.12
CA ASN A 237 1.12 -28.81 40.13
C ASN A 237 2.26 -27.86 40.52
N LEU A 238 2.07 -26.55 40.41
CA LEU A 238 3.16 -25.59 40.71
C LEU A 238 3.49 -25.50 42.20
N HIS A 239 2.48 -25.66 43.05
CA HIS A 239 2.64 -25.60 44.51
C HIS A 239 3.39 -26.81 45.08
N THR A 240 3.51 -27.90 44.33
CA THR A 240 4.22 -29.12 44.75
C THR A 240 5.32 -29.42 43.74
N SER A 241 6.37 -28.60 43.77
CA SER A 241 7.47 -28.54 42.79
C SER A 241 8.39 -29.78 42.72
N GLY A 242 7.95 -30.94 43.22
CA GLY A 242 8.63 -32.23 43.15
C GLY A 242 7.72 -33.46 43.03
N ALA A 243 6.41 -33.27 42.87
CA ALA A 243 5.49 -34.39 42.61
C ALA A 243 5.67 -34.91 41.17
N LYS A 244 5.58 -36.22 40.99
CA LYS A 244 5.53 -36.82 39.65
C LYS A 244 4.33 -36.23 38.88
N PRO A 245 4.47 -35.92 37.59
CA PRO A 245 3.34 -35.45 36.80
C PRO A 245 2.25 -36.51 36.75
N ALA A 246 0.99 -36.06 36.77
CA ALA A 246 -0.11 -36.91 36.34
C ALA A 246 -0.03 -37.06 34.82
N VAL A 247 -0.05 -38.30 34.34
CA VAL A 247 0.07 -38.64 32.92
C VAL A 247 -1.30 -39.09 32.42
N LEU A 248 -1.83 -38.41 31.40
CA LEU A 248 -3.02 -38.83 30.68
C LEU A 248 -2.56 -39.49 29.38
N GLU A 249 -2.90 -40.77 29.22
CA GLU A 249 -2.60 -41.58 28.04
C GLU A 249 -3.90 -41.81 27.26
N GLY A 250 -3.97 -41.30 26.04
CA GLY A 250 -5.16 -41.45 25.20
C GLY A 250 -4.93 -41.21 23.70
N HIS A 251 -3.88 -40.46 23.35
CA HIS A 251 -3.45 -40.31 21.97
C HIS A 251 -2.36 -41.32 21.61
N MET A 252 -2.40 -41.83 20.38
CA MET A 252 -1.36 -42.74 19.84
C MET A 252 -0.26 -41.99 19.08
N SER A 253 -0.46 -40.69 18.82
CA SER A 253 0.46 -39.83 18.09
C SER A 253 0.57 -38.46 18.75
N THR A 254 1.38 -37.58 18.16
CA THR A 254 1.61 -36.19 18.58
C THR A 254 0.33 -35.45 18.91
N VAL A 255 0.29 -34.83 20.10
CA VAL A 255 -0.79 -33.94 20.51
C VAL A 255 -0.56 -32.55 19.92
N THR A 256 -1.56 -32.02 19.23
CA THR A 256 -1.43 -30.79 18.42
C THR A 256 -2.02 -29.57 19.12
N SER A 257 -3.15 -29.71 19.80
CA SER A 257 -3.77 -28.59 20.54
C SER A 257 -4.57 -29.05 21.76
N PHE A 258 -4.67 -28.13 22.74
CA PHE A 258 -5.50 -28.26 23.94
C PHE A 258 -6.43 -27.07 24.07
N VAL A 259 -7.66 -27.34 24.49
CA VAL A 259 -8.58 -26.29 24.92
C VAL A 259 -9.28 -26.71 26.21
N LEU A 260 -9.38 -25.77 27.14
CA LEU A 260 -10.22 -25.92 28.32
C LEU A 260 -11.66 -25.49 27.98
N HIS A 261 -12.61 -26.39 28.21
CA HIS A 261 -14.02 -26.09 28.15
C HIS A 261 -14.59 -26.07 29.57
N TYR A 262 -14.90 -24.88 30.07
CA TYR A 262 -15.17 -24.63 31.50
C TYR A 262 -14.05 -25.15 32.42
N ASP A 263 -14.23 -25.05 33.74
CA ASP A 263 -13.17 -25.31 34.71
C ASP A 263 -12.83 -26.79 34.91
N HIS A 264 -13.52 -27.73 34.26
CA HIS A 264 -13.34 -29.17 34.53
C HIS A 264 -13.06 -30.03 33.31
N THR A 265 -13.43 -29.60 32.09
CA THR A 265 -13.26 -30.44 30.91
C THR A 265 -12.14 -29.94 30.01
N LEU A 266 -11.17 -30.80 29.72
CA LEU A 266 -10.08 -30.54 28.78
C LEU A 266 -10.35 -31.30 27.49
N ILE A 267 -10.27 -30.62 26.36
CA ILE A 267 -10.38 -31.23 25.04
C ILE A 267 -8.99 -31.24 24.41
N SER A 268 -8.50 -32.43 24.06
CA SER A 268 -7.22 -32.61 23.37
C SER A 268 -7.44 -33.14 21.96
N SER A 269 -6.64 -32.66 21.02
CA SER A 269 -6.62 -33.17 19.65
C SER A 269 -5.24 -33.70 19.28
N GLY A 270 -5.21 -34.68 18.38
CA GLY A 270 -3.97 -35.29 17.91
C GLY A 270 -3.99 -35.57 16.40
N ARG A 271 -2.79 -35.84 15.87
CA ARG A 271 -2.61 -36.30 14.47
C ARG A 271 -3.08 -37.75 14.25
N ASP A 272 -3.55 -38.42 15.29
CA ASP A 272 -4.13 -39.76 15.25
C ASP A 272 -5.59 -39.75 14.77
N ARG A 273 -6.07 -38.58 14.33
CA ARG A 273 -7.42 -38.34 13.79
C ARG A 273 -8.53 -38.48 14.83
N VAL A 274 -8.16 -38.30 16.11
CA VAL A 274 -9.06 -38.42 17.26
C VAL A 274 -9.00 -37.15 18.09
N VAL A 275 -10.16 -36.76 18.63
CA VAL A 275 -10.28 -35.76 19.69
C VAL A 275 -10.71 -36.48 20.97
N VAL A 276 -10.03 -36.21 22.08
CA VAL A 276 -10.32 -36.82 23.38
C VAL A 276 -10.79 -35.77 24.36
N ILE A 277 -11.89 -36.05 25.05
CA ILE A 277 -12.44 -35.20 26.11
C ILE A 277 -12.03 -35.82 27.45
N TRP A 278 -11.36 -35.04 28.27
CA TRP A 278 -10.85 -35.39 29.59
C TRP A 278 -11.62 -34.65 30.67
N ASP A 279 -11.87 -35.32 31.78
CA ASP A 279 -12.29 -34.68 33.01
C ASP A 279 -11.06 -34.49 33.92
N LEU A 280 -10.76 -33.24 34.25
CA LEU A 280 -9.59 -32.84 35.02
C LEU A 280 -9.70 -33.18 36.51
N GLN A 281 -10.92 -33.32 37.05
CA GLN A 281 -11.11 -33.71 38.44
C GLN A 281 -10.78 -35.19 38.65
N THR A 282 -11.25 -36.04 37.74
CA THR A 282 -11.05 -37.49 37.79
C THR A 282 -9.78 -37.97 37.08
N LEU A 283 -9.13 -37.09 36.31
CA LEU A 283 -7.95 -37.39 35.48
C LEU A 283 -8.21 -38.56 34.51
N SER A 284 -9.44 -38.66 33.99
CA SER A 284 -9.86 -39.76 33.13
C SER A 284 -10.47 -39.27 31.82
N SER A 285 -10.36 -40.08 30.76
CA SER A 285 -10.98 -39.78 29.48
C SER A 285 -12.48 -40.07 29.55
N THR A 286 -13.31 -39.06 29.33
CA THR A 286 -14.77 -39.23 29.27
C THR A 286 -15.20 -39.81 27.93
N ARG A 287 -14.57 -39.39 26.83
CA ARG A 287 -14.89 -39.88 25.48
C ARG A 287 -13.77 -39.63 24.47
N THR A 288 -13.66 -40.52 23.50
CA THR A 288 -12.82 -40.40 22.30
C THR A 288 -13.73 -40.25 21.06
N ILE A 289 -13.52 -39.20 20.26
CA ILE A 289 -14.31 -38.88 19.06
C ILE A 289 -13.40 -39.04 17.83
N PRO A 290 -13.68 -40.00 16.93
CA PRO A 290 -12.93 -40.12 15.68
C PRO A 290 -13.40 -39.04 14.70
N VAL A 291 -12.51 -38.10 14.38
CA VAL A 291 -12.77 -37.01 13.42
C VAL A 291 -12.48 -37.47 11.98
N MET A 292 -11.74 -38.57 11.83
CA MET A 292 -11.33 -39.20 10.56
C MET A 292 -10.32 -38.38 9.74
N GLU A 293 -9.88 -37.25 10.27
CA GLU A 293 -8.88 -36.35 9.68
C GLU A 293 -7.90 -35.90 10.76
N THR A 294 -6.68 -35.55 10.35
CA THR A 294 -5.67 -35.00 11.26
C THR A 294 -6.07 -33.59 11.68
N VAL A 295 -6.17 -33.37 12.98
CA VAL A 295 -6.56 -32.08 13.57
C VAL A 295 -5.30 -31.37 14.03
N GLU A 296 -5.05 -30.16 13.53
CA GLU A 296 -3.93 -29.33 13.98
C GLU A 296 -4.38 -28.35 15.07
N ALA A 297 -5.57 -27.76 14.94
CA ALA A 297 -6.10 -26.82 15.92
C ALA A 297 -7.53 -27.13 16.35
N LEU A 298 -7.83 -26.81 17.60
CA LEU A 298 -9.12 -26.97 18.24
C LEU A 298 -9.50 -25.67 18.93
N ILE A 299 -10.79 -25.31 18.87
CA ILE A 299 -11.34 -24.15 19.57
C ILE A 299 -12.64 -24.55 20.26
N SER A 300 -12.81 -24.20 21.54
CA SER A 300 -14.09 -24.38 22.25
C SER A 300 -14.87 -23.07 22.31
N LEU A 301 -16.21 -23.15 22.28
CA LEU A 301 -17.06 -22.00 22.54
C LEU A 301 -17.40 -21.89 24.04
N PRO A 302 -17.29 -20.69 24.64
CA PRO A 302 -17.60 -20.47 26.06
C PRO A 302 -19.09 -20.25 26.37
N SER A 303 -19.94 -19.95 25.37
CA SER A 303 -21.39 -19.80 25.59
C SER A 303 -22.26 -20.27 24.41
N MET A 304 -23.46 -20.74 24.73
CA MET A 304 -24.45 -21.24 23.76
C MET A 304 -25.15 -20.13 22.97
N ASP A 305 -25.11 -18.88 23.44
CA ASP A 305 -25.76 -17.74 22.78
C ASP A 305 -25.18 -17.45 21.38
N TYR A 306 -23.95 -17.93 21.12
CA TYR A 306 -23.27 -17.75 19.85
C TYR A 306 -23.84 -18.63 18.70
N LEU A 307 -24.58 -19.71 19.00
CA LEU A 307 -25.05 -20.70 18.01
C LEU A 307 -26.52 -20.55 17.59
N LYS A 308 -27.30 -19.71 18.29
CA LYS A 308 -28.71 -19.41 17.97
C LYS A 308 -28.98 -19.06 16.48
N PRO A 309 -28.08 -18.39 15.73
CA PRO A 309 -28.31 -18.06 14.31
C PRO A 309 -28.18 -19.24 13.33
N LEU A 310 -27.52 -20.34 13.72
CA LEU A 310 -27.13 -21.41 12.80
C LEU A 310 -28.25 -22.42 12.45
N LYS A 311 -29.50 -22.15 12.86
CA LYS A 311 -30.69 -23.00 12.60
C LYS A 311 -30.46 -24.50 12.88
N ILE A 312 -29.70 -24.82 13.92
CA ILE A 312 -29.45 -26.21 14.31
C ILE A 312 -30.73 -26.76 14.97
N LYS A 313 -31.27 -27.86 14.46
CA LYS A 313 -32.58 -28.43 14.84
C LYS A 313 -32.60 -29.13 16.22
N GLN A 314 -31.52 -29.07 17.00
CA GLN A 314 -31.39 -29.79 18.26
C GLN A 314 -31.37 -28.81 19.45
N THR A 315 -32.08 -29.17 20.52
CA THR A 315 -32.03 -28.51 21.82
C THR A 315 -30.83 -29.04 22.60
N PHE A 316 -29.86 -28.18 22.87
CA PHE A 316 -28.65 -28.54 23.62
C PHE A 316 -28.75 -28.10 25.08
N SER A 317 -28.14 -28.85 26.00
CA SER A 317 -28.00 -28.42 27.39
C SER A 317 -26.91 -27.34 27.54
N PRO A 318 -27.00 -26.41 28.52
CA PRO A 318 -26.13 -25.23 28.60
C PRO A 318 -24.64 -25.53 28.77
N ASN A 319 -24.25 -26.73 29.22
CA ASN A 319 -22.87 -27.10 29.54
C ASN A 319 -22.30 -28.16 28.57
N GLU A 320 -22.83 -28.28 27.36
CA GLU A 320 -22.29 -29.26 26.39
C GLU A 320 -20.99 -28.76 25.75
N PRO A 321 -19.91 -29.58 25.77
CA PRO A 321 -18.65 -29.23 25.11
C PRO A 321 -18.84 -29.15 23.60
N LEU A 322 -18.93 -27.93 23.10
CA LEU A 322 -18.97 -27.61 21.68
C LEU A 322 -17.62 -27.09 21.25
N PHE A 323 -17.07 -27.70 20.20
CA PHE A 323 -15.76 -27.35 19.69
C PHE A 323 -15.70 -27.40 18.17
N PHE A 324 -14.87 -26.53 17.61
CA PHE A 324 -14.48 -26.52 16.21
C PHE A 324 -13.18 -27.27 16.03
N THR A 325 -13.10 -28.06 14.97
CA THR A 325 -11.87 -28.73 14.54
C THR A 325 -11.38 -28.11 13.24
N PHE A 326 -10.08 -27.85 13.20
CA PHE A 326 -9.35 -27.39 12.02
C PHE A 326 -8.28 -28.43 11.69
N GLY A 327 -8.27 -28.89 10.44
CA GLY A 327 -7.42 -30.01 10.03
C GLY A 327 -7.06 -29.98 8.56
N ASN A 328 -6.58 -31.12 8.07
CA ASN A 328 -6.08 -31.24 6.70
C ASN A 328 -7.13 -31.04 5.61
N SER A 329 -8.42 -31.21 5.92
CA SER A 329 -9.46 -31.10 4.90
C SER A 329 -9.79 -29.67 4.48
N GLY A 330 -9.17 -28.66 5.11
CA GLY A 330 -9.45 -27.25 4.84
C GLY A 330 -10.88 -26.80 5.07
N LEU A 331 -11.66 -27.57 5.83
CA LEU A 331 -13.04 -27.24 6.19
C LEU A 331 -13.18 -27.14 7.71
N VAL A 332 -13.87 -26.11 8.16
CA VAL A 332 -14.19 -25.94 9.58
C VAL A 332 -15.40 -26.82 9.91
N LYS A 333 -15.22 -27.70 10.90
CA LYS A 333 -16.27 -28.62 11.37
C LYS A 333 -16.64 -28.34 12.81
N LEU A 334 -17.94 -28.29 13.11
CA LEU A 334 -18.48 -28.14 14.46
C LEU A 334 -18.87 -29.50 15.04
N TRP A 335 -18.43 -29.80 16.25
CA TRP A 335 -18.73 -31.05 16.95
C TRP A 335 -19.42 -30.78 18.29
N SER A 336 -20.37 -31.66 18.64
CA SER A 336 -20.91 -31.77 20.00
C SER A 336 -20.19 -32.90 20.74
N GLY A 337 -19.58 -32.59 21.87
CA GLY A 337 -18.81 -33.55 22.65
C GLY A 337 -19.66 -34.54 23.45
N THR A 338 -20.91 -34.19 23.79
CA THR A 338 -21.89 -35.10 24.42
C THR A 338 -22.44 -36.14 23.44
N THR A 339 -22.61 -35.79 22.17
CA THR A 339 -23.19 -36.67 21.15
C THR A 339 -22.13 -37.32 20.26
N GLY A 340 -20.93 -36.74 20.17
CA GLY A 340 -19.86 -37.18 19.29
C GLY A 340 -20.19 -37.01 17.79
N ARG A 341 -21.24 -36.24 17.45
CA ARG A 341 -21.66 -36.03 16.06
C ARG A 341 -21.17 -34.68 15.54
N CYS A 342 -20.78 -34.67 14.27
CA CYS A 342 -20.52 -33.45 13.52
C CYS A 342 -21.86 -32.77 13.24
N LEU A 343 -22.02 -31.54 13.73
CA LEU A 343 -23.26 -30.76 13.62
C LEU A 343 -23.31 -29.97 12.32
N LEU A 344 -22.18 -29.39 11.92
CA LEU A 344 -22.04 -28.54 10.75
C LEU A 344 -20.67 -28.74 10.11
N ILE A 345 -20.67 -28.80 8.77
CA ILE A 345 -19.49 -28.70 7.93
C ILE A 345 -19.65 -27.41 7.13
N GLN A 346 -18.61 -26.60 7.07
CA GLN A 346 -18.60 -25.41 6.23
C GLN A 346 -18.81 -25.80 4.76
N GLU A 347 -19.83 -25.23 4.12
CA GLU A 347 -20.03 -25.34 2.68
C GLU A 347 -19.33 -24.18 1.98
N ASP A 348 -18.10 -24.42 1.51
CA ASP A 348 -17.48 -23.53 0.55
C ASP A 348 -18.19 -23.74 -0.80
N LYS A 349 -18.95 -22.73 -1.23
CA LYS A 349 -19.64 -22.71 -2.55
C LYS A 349 -18.67 -22.77 -3.75
N THR A 350 -17.37 -22.81 -3.50
CA THR A 350 -16.32 -22.94 -4.51
C THR A 350 -15.91 -24.39 -4.79
N HIS A 351 -16.44 -25.37 -4.05
CA HIS A 351 -16.24 -26.79 -4.36
C HIS A 351 -17.32 -27.29 -5.32
N GLU A 352 -17.04 -27.19 -6.62
CA GLU A 352 -17.68 -28.04 -7.60
C GLU A 352 -17.37 -29.50 -7.27
N LYS A 353 -18.43 -30.28 -7.02
CA LYS A 353 -18.33 -31.74 -6.95
C LYS A 353 -18.18 -32.26 -8.37
N THR A 354 -16.96 -32.64 -8.75
CA THR A 354 -16.71 -33.49 -9.92
C THR A 354 -17.26 -34.89 -9.66
N ALA A 355 -18.58 -35.06 -9.85
CA ALA A 355 -19.21 -36.38 -9.90
C ALA A 355 -19.08 -36.94 -11.32
N GLY A 356 -17.94 -37.58 -11.60
CA GLY A 356 -17.78 -38.36 -12.84
C GLY A 356 -16.37 -38.44 -13.37
N ASN A 357 -15.46 -39.10 -12.66
CA ASN A 357 -14.55 -40.10 -13.27
C ASN A 357 -13.75 -40.82 -12.18
N SER A 358 -13.90 -42.14 -12.19
CA SER A 358 -13.16 -43.08 -11.36
C SER A 358 -11.68 -43.11 -11.76
N TYR A 359 -10.81 -43.13 -10.74
CA TYR A 359 -9.35 -43.31 -10.76
C TYR A 359 -8.48 -42.07 -10.94
N SER A 360 -8.36 -41.27 -9.87
CA SER A 360 -7.06 -40.80 -9.36
C SER A 360 -7.17 -40.58 -7.85
N LYS A 361 -6.82 -41.60 -7.07
CA LYS A 361 -6.34 -41.37 -5.69
C LYS A 361 -5.05 -40.55 -5.84
N ASP A 362 -4.90 -39.51 -5.01
CA ASP A 362 -3.72 -38.60 -4.94
C ASP A 362 -3.87 -37.25 -5.65
N LYS A 363 -4.92 -36.49 -5.33
CA LYS A 363 -4.85 -35.01 -5.36
C LYS A 363 -5.19 -34.46 -3.97
N GLU A 364 -4.28 -34.71 -3.03
CA GLU A 364 -4.25 -34.12 -1.69
C GLU A 364 -3.65 -32.70 -1.73
N HIS A 365 -4.37 -31.73 -2.29
CA HIS A 365 -4.06 -30.31 -2.06
C HIS A 365 -5.32 -29.57 -1.60
N GLU A 366 -5.87 -30.04 -0.48
CA GLU A 366 -6.84 -29.30 0.32
C GLU A 366 -6.08 -28.32 1.24
N GLN A 367 -6.65 -27.15 1.51
CA GLN A 367 -6.00 -26.10 2.31
C GLN A 367 -5.83 -26.58 3.75
N VAL A 368 -4.66 -27.11 4.10
CA VAL A 368 -4.41 -27.56 5.46
C VAL A 368 -4.37 -26.36 6.41
N PHE A 369 -5.24 -26.35 7.42
CA PHE A 369 -5.17 -25.37 8.50
C PHE A 369 -4.13 -25.79 9.55
N LEU A 370 -3.26 -24.86 9.95
CA LEU A 370 -2.19 -25.10 10.90
C LEU A 370 -2.55 -24.64 12.32
N ASN A 371 -3.02 -23.42 12.45
CA ASN A 371 -3.34 -22.79 13.73
C ASN A 371 -4.70 -22.13 13.65
N ALA A 372 -5.38 -22.04 14.80
CA ALA A 372 -6.66 -21.35 14.91
C ALA A 372 -6.71 -20.52 16.19
N TYR A 373 -7.22 -19.30 16.09
CA TYR A 373 -7.42 -18.38 17.21
C TYR A 373 -8.86 -17.90 17.24
N PHE A 374 -9.43 -17.82 18.45
CA PHE A 374 -10.77 -17.29 18.65
C PHE A 374 -10.71 -15.95 19.36
N ASN A 375 -11.42 -14.97 18.81
CA ASN A 375 -11.67 -13.72 19.50
C ASN A 375 -13.12 -13.63 19.97
N GLU A 376 -13.30 -13.53 21.29
CA GLU A 376 -14.60 -13.44 21.95
C GLU A 376 -15.33 -12.12 21.62
N THR A 377 -14.59 -11.01 21.51
CA THR A 377 -15.12 -9.66 21.31
C THR A 377 -15.76 -9.53 19.93
N THR A 378 -15.01 -9.92 18.89
CA THR A 378 -15.45 -9.82 17.49
C THR A 378 -16.28 -11.02 17.03
N ARG A 379 -16.24 -12.13 17.79
CA ARG A 379 -16.91 -13.40 17.46
C ARG A 379 -16.45 -13.98 16.13
N MET A 380 -15.16 -13.83 15.84
CA MET A 380 -14.50 -14.31 14.63
C MET A 380 -13.47 -15.38 15.00
N PHE A 381 -13.37 -16.42 14.17
CA PHE A 381 -12.24 -17.36 14.21
C PHE A 381 -11.26 -16.98 13.12
N TYR A 382 -9.99 -16.96 13.46
CA TYR A 382 -8.91 -16.77 12.51
C TYR A 382 -8.13 -18.06 12.41
N THR A 383 -7.80 -18.45 11.20
CA THR A 383 -7.07 -19.69 10.92
C THR A 383 -5.92 -19.39 9.98
N ASN A 384 -4.79 -20.05 10.17
CA ASN A 384 -3.71 -19.98 9.20
C ASN A 384 -3.68 -21.24 8.34
N THR A 385 -3.35 -21.05 7.06
CA THR A 385 -3.16 -22.12 6.07
C THR A 385 -1.69 -22.40 5.84
N VAL A 386 -1.38 -23.56 5.26
CA VAL A 386 0.00 -23.88 4.81
C VAL A 386 0.49 -22.89 3.75
N ASP A 387 -0.40 -22.38 2.89
CA ASP A 387 -0.12 -21.38 1.85
C ASP A 387 0.14 -19.97 2.43
N HIS A 388 0.52 -19.86 3.71
CA HIS A 388 0.77 -18.59 4.41
C HIS A 388 -0.41 -17.59 4.36
N ASN A 389 -1.65 -18.07 4.22
CA ASN A 389 -2.84 -17.22 4.25
C ASN A 389 -3.58 -17.33 5.59
N ILE A 390 -4.07 -16.20 6.07
CA ILE A 390 -4.90 -16.13 7.27
C ILE A 390 -6.36 -15.92 6.85
N VAL A 391 -7.25 -16.78 7.32
CA VAL A 391 -8.68 -16.76 6.97
C VAL A 391 -9.51 -16.50 8.20
N ALA A 392 -10.41 -15.51 8.12
CA ALA A 392 -11.33 -15.12 9.16
C ALA A 392 -12.76 -15.61 8.85
N PHE A 393 -13.32 -16.39 9.77
CA PHE A 393 -14.66 -16.95 9.71
C PHE A 393 -15.56 -16.30 10.76
N ASN A 394 -16.79 -15.93 10.35
CA ASN A 394 -17.81 -15.49 11.29
C ASN A 394 -18.60 -16.67 11.85
N ILE A 395 -18.68 -16.77 13.18
CA ILE A 395 -19.45 -17.82 13.87
C ILE A 395 -20.89 -17.90 13.37
N LYS A 396 -21.56 -16.77 13.13
CA LYS A 396 -23.02 -16.75 12.88
C LYS A 396 -23.41 -17.37 11.54
N LYS A 397 -22.54 -17.27 10.53
CA LYS A 397 -22.82 -17.72 9.15
C LYS A 397 -21.93 -18.87 8.71
N LEU A 398 -20.84 -19.16 9.43
CA LEU A 398 -19.75 -20.05 8.99
C LEU A 398 -19.30 -19.74 7.56
N LYS A 399 -19.34 -18.44 7.20
CA LYS A 399 -18.85 -17.94 5.92
C LYS A 399 -17.52 -17.25 6.14
N LEU A 400 -16.65 -17.41 5.16
CA LEU A 400 -15.42 -16.65 5.03
C LEU A 400 -15.80 -15.16 4.88
N GLU A 401 -15.38 -14.33 5.83
CA GLU A 401 -15.60 -12.88 5.77
C GLU A 401 -14.37 -12.14 5.31
N LYS A 402 -13.19 -12.51 5.79
CA LYS A 402 -11.92 -11.89 5.39
C LYS A 402 -10.88 -12.96 5.13
N GLN A 403 -10.06 -12.70 4.13
CA GLN A 403 -8.88 -13.49 3.87
C GLN A 403 -7.71 -12.56 3.66
N PHE A 404 -6.64 -12.82 4.41
CA PHE A 404 -5.38 -12.11 4.37
C PHE A 404 -4.34 -13.01 3.72
N ILE A 405 -3.56 -12.46 2.80
CA ILE A 405 -2.48 -13.18 2.13
C ILE A 405 -1.17 -12.74 2.72
N GLY A 406 -0.50 -13.67 3.41
CA GLY A 406 0.75 -13.40 4.08
C GLY A 406 1.89 -13.11 3.12
N GLU A 407 2.05 -13.96 2.10
CA GLU A 407 3.09 -13.83 1.10
C GLU A 407 2.48 -14.06 -0.29
N LEU A 408 2.77 -13.13 -1.21
CA LEU A 408 2.29 -13.24 -2.59
C LEU A 408 3.25 -14.04 -3.48
N GLY A 409 4.50 -14.22 -3.06
CA GLY A 409 5.57 -14.78 -3.88
C GLY A 409 5.83 -13.91 -5.11
N ASP A 410 6.32 -14.53 -6.19
CA ASP A 410 6.49 -13.84 -7.47
C ASP A 410 5.13 -13.51 -8.08
N VAL A 411 4.83 -12.22 -8.20
CA VAL A 411 3.64 -11.73 -8.91
C VAL A 411 3.97 -11.58 -10.39
N LEU A 412 3.26 -12.31 -11.25
CA LEU A 412 3.54 -12.38 -12.69
C LEU A 412 2.76 -11.34 -13.50
N ASP A 413 1.47 -11.15 -13.20
CA ASP A 413 0.63 -10.19 -13.93
C ASP A 413 -0.46 -9.61 -13.05
N VAL A 414 -0.84 -8.36 -13.32
CA VAL A 414 -1.88 -7.65 -12.57
C VAL A 414 -2.74 -6.79 -13.46
N ARG A 415 -4.06 -6.81 -13.20
CA ARG A 415 -5.07 -6.04 -13.94
C ARG A 415 -6.09 -5.39 -13.01
N PHE A 416 -6.55 -4.21 -13.40
CA PHE A 416 -7.65 -3.54 -12.70
C PHE A 416 -9.00 -3.99 -13.22
N PHE A 417 -9.88 -4.31 -12.29
CA PHE A 417 -11.27 -4.60 -12.55
C PHE A 417 -12.14 -3.50 -11.94
N ASN A 418 -12.88 -2.83 -12.80
CA ASN A 418 -13.78 -1.75 -12.43
C ASN A 418 -15.20 -2.29 -12.39
N ASP A 419 -16.01 -1.84 -11.43
CA ASP A 419 -17.45 -2.05 -11.50
C ASP A 419 -18.06 -1.04 -12.50
N ASN A 420 -19.32 -1.23 -12.88
CA ASN A 420 -20.05 -0.45 -13.90
C ASN A 420 -19.99 1.09 -13.72
N ASP A 421 -19.63 1.57 -12.52
CA ASP A 421 -19.43 2.98 -12.19
C ASP A 421 -18.01 3.51 -12.50
N ASN A 422 -17.17 2.77 -13.24
CA ASN A 422 -15.78 3.12 -13.61
C ASN A 422 -14.80 3.35 -12.43
N ASN A 423 -15.20 3.06 -11.20
CA ASN A 423 -14.28 3.09 -10.08
C ASN A 423 -13.47 1.78 -10.05
N PRO A 424 -12.12 1.84 -10.08
CA PRO A 424 -11.30 0.66 -9.86
C PRO A 424 -11.54 0.19 -8.43
N LEU A 425 -12.26 -0.92 -8.31
CA LEU A 425 -12.61 -1.50 -7.03
C LEU A 425 -11.69 -2.69 -6.72
N TYR A 426 -11.34 -3.46 -7.74
CA TYR A 426 -10.58 -4.69 -7.57
C TYR A 426 -9.27 -4.69 -8.37
N ALA A 427 -8.17 -5.07 -7.73
CA ALA A 427 -6.92 -5.44 -8.39
C ALA A 427 -6.81 -6.96 -8.43
N ILE A 428 -6.72 -7.52 -9.63
CA ILE A 428 -6.60 -8.96 -9.86
C ILE A 428 -5.14 -9.27 -10.05
N VAL A 429 -4.63 -10.19 -9.24
CA VAL A 429 -3.23 -10.55 -9.12
C VAL A 429 -3.05 -12.01 -9.45
N ALA A 430 -2.21 -12.27 -10.46
CA ALA A 430 -1.70 -13.59 -10.77
C ALA A 430 -0.29 -13.71 -10.20
N ASN A 431 -0.06 -14.77 -9.45
CA ASN A 431 1.21 -15.08 -8.83
C ASN A 431 1.64 -16.50 -9.17
N ASN A 432 2.74 -16.96 -8.57
CA ASN A 432 3.23 -18.33 -8.70
C ASN A 432 2.30 -19.42 -8.09
N ASP A 433 1.07 -19.07 -7.71
CA ASP A 433 0.08 -20.04 -7.22
C ASP A 433 -0.90 -20.44 -8.34
N GLU A 434 -1.55 -21.58 -8.15
CA GLU A 434 -2.67 -22.05 -8.99
C GLU A 434 -3.93 -21.17 -8.85
N LYS A 435 -3.99 -20.34 -7.81
CA LYS A 435 -5.17 -19.57 -7.42
C LYS A 435 -4.98 -18.11 -7.81
N VAL A 436 -5.98 -17.54 -8.47
CA VAL A 436 -5.98 -16.09 -8.79
C VAL A 436 -6.46 -15.32 -7.57
N LYS A 437 -5.75 -14.24 -7.20
CA LYS A 437 -6.04 -13.43 -6.01
C LYS A 437 -6.65 -12.10 -6.43
N ILE A 438 -7.80 -11.74 -5.88
CA ILE A 438 -8.53 -10.52 -6.21
C ILE A 438 -8.60 -9.65 -4.97
N PHE A 439 -7.95 -8.50 -5.02
CA PHE A 439 -7.90 -7.54 -3.91
C PHE A 439 -8.88 -6.40 -4.11
N ASN A 440 -9.72 -6.12 -3.13
CA ASN A 440 -10.46 -4.87 -3.10
C ASN A 440 -9.52 -3.73 -2.70
N LEU A 441 -9.38 -2.69 -3.52
CA LEU A 441 -8.43 -1.60 -3.28
C LEU A 441 -8.73 -0.77 -2.01
N ASN A 442 -9.99 -0.73 -1.57
CA ASN A 442 -10.38 0.07 -0.41
C ASN A 442 -10.09 -0.62 0.93
N THR A 443 -10.25 -1.95 0.98
CA THR A 443 -10.15 -2.74 2.22
C THR A 443 -9.03 -3.77 2.19
N TRP A 444 -8.35 -3.90 1.04
CA TRP A 444 -7.42 -4.97 0.70
C TRP A 444 -7.97 -6.38 0.94
N HIS A 445 -9.31 -6.52 1.03
CA HIS A 445 -9.93 -7.82 1.15
C HIS A 445 -9.60 -8.67 -0.06
N CYS A 446 -9.07 -9.88 0.18
CA CYS A 446 -8.78 -10.80 -0.89
C CYS A 446 -9.86 -11.86 -1.05
N GLN A 447 -10.30 -12.05 -2.30
CA GLN A 447 -11.01 -13.24 -2.75
C GLN A 447 -10.09 -14.09 -3.64
N MET A 448 -10.02 -15.39 -3.36
CA MET A 448 -9.27 -16.32 -4.21
C MET A 448 -10.19 -17.11 -5.13
N LEU A 449 -9.78 -17.22 -6.40
CA LEU A 449 -10.39 -18.11 -7.36
C LEU A 449 -9.58 -19.40 -7.47
N LYS A 450 -10.23 -20.51 -7.16
CA LYS A 450 -9.67 -21.85 -7.34
C LYS A 450 -10.17 -22.40 -8.66
N GLY A 451 -9.27 -22.94 -9.46
CA GLY A 451 -9.65 -23.60 -10.70
C GLY A 451 -8.47 -24.21 -11.43
N HIS A 452 -7.48 -23.39 -11.77
CA HIS A 452 -6.28 -23.85 -12.48
C HIS A 452 -5.54 -24.92 -11.69
N THR A 453 -4.80 -25.78 -12.40
CA THR A 453 -4.02 -26.86 -11.79
C THR A 453 -2.53 -26.54 -11.69
N ASP A 454 -2.09 -25.44 -12.31
CA ASP A 454 -0.71 -24.97 -12.28
C ASP A 454 -0.70 -23.42 -12.28
N ILE A 455 0.48 -22.82 -12.21
CA ILE A 455 0.76 -21.39 -12.07
C ILE A 455 -0.01 -20.55 -13.10
N VAL A 456 -0.66 -19.48 -12.63
CA VAL A 456 -1.32 -18.51 -13.52
C VAL A 456 -0.30 -17.49 -14.03
N ILE A 457 -0.12 -17.42 -15.34
CA ILE A 457 0.94 -16.60 -15.98
C ILE A 457 0.44 -15.21 -16.37
N GLY A 458 -0.77 -15.11 -16.91
CA GLY A 458 -1.25 -13.87 -17.53
C GLY A 458 -2.74 -13.64 -17.36
N LEU A 459 -3.10 -12.35 -17.32
CA LEU A 459 -4.45 -11.88 -17.09
C LEU A 459 -4.83 -10.82 -18.13
N ASP A 460 -6.07 -10.89 -18.61
CA ASP A 460 -6.69 -9.78 -19.32
C ASP A 460 -8.17 -9.68 -18.95
N ILE A 461 -8.72 -8.48 -19.11
CA ILE A 461 -10.09 -8.16 -18.76
C ILE A 461 -10.82 -7.68 -20.02
N SER A 462 -12.10 -8.01 -20.11
CA SER A 462 -12.99 -7.55 -21.18
C SER A 462 -13.24 -6.04 -21.11
N TYR A 463 -13.59 -5.41 -22.23
CA TYR A 463 -13.88 -3.98 -22.27
C TYR A 463 -15.07 -3.57 -21.37
N ASP A 464 -16.07 -4.44 -21.26
CA ASP A 464 -17.27 -4.25 -20.43
C ASP A 464 -17.05 -4.54 -18.94
N HIS A 465 -15.82 -4.92 -18.54
CA HIS A 465 -15.50 -5.34 -17.18
C HIS A 465 -16.44 -6.43 -16.60
N SER A 466 -17.07 -7.25 -17.43
CA SER A 466 -17.92 -8.36 -16.97
C SER A 466 -17.19 -9.70 -16.96
N LEU A 467 -16.16 -9.84 -17.81
CA LEU A 467 -15.39 -11.07 -17.97
C LEU A 467 -13.91 -10.85 -17.65
N LEU A 468 -13.32 -11.84 -16.99
CA LEU A 468 -11.89 -11.99 -16.74
C LEU A 468 -11.40 -13.25 -17.46
N ALA A 469 -10.25 -13.18 -18.12
CA ALA A 469 -9.59 -14.35 -18.69
C ALA A 469 -8.23 -14.55 -18.05
N THR A 470 -7.93 -15.80 -17.71
CA THR A 470 -6.70 -16.22 -17.04
C THR A 470 -6.03 -17.32 -17.85
N CYS A 471 -4.72 -17.20 -18.07
CA CYS A 471 -3.90 -18.27 -18.65
C CYS A 471 -3.01 -18.84 -17.58
N SER A 472 -2.85 -20.15 -17.64
CA SER A 472 -1.95 -20.87 -16.76
C SER A 472 -0.99 -21.72 -17.58
N LYS A 473 0.02 -22.19 -16.86
CA LYS A 473 0.94 -23.24 -17.29
C LYS A 473 0.24 -24.59 -17.50
N ASP A 474 -1.00 -24.75 -17.05
CA ASP A 474 -1.84 -25.93 -17.28
C ASP A 474 -2.34 -26.10 -18.73
N ASP A 475 -1.80 -25.33 -19.68
CA ASP A 475 -2.20 -25.25 -21.11
C ASP A 475 -3.62 -24.71 -21.36
N ILE A 476 -4.34 -24.30 -20.31
CA ILE A 476 -5.75 -23.93 -20.37
C ILE A 476 -5.92 -22.42 -20.19
N VAL A 477 -6.86 -21.87 -20.96
CA VAL A 477 -7.40 -20.53 -20.71
C VAL A 477 -8.75 -20.65 -20.04
N ARG A 478 -8.93 -19.97 -18.90
CA ARG A 478 -10.22 -19.90 -18.19
C ARG A 478 -10.85 -18.54 -18.33
N ILE A 479 -12.18 -18.54 -18.39
CA ILE A 479 -12.97 -17.31 -18.38
C ILE A 479 -13.87 -17.32 -17.14
N TRP A 480 -13.85 -16.20 -16.45
CA TRP A 480 -14.61 -15.96 -15.25
C TRP A 480 -15.60 -14.83 -15.50
N SER A 481 -16.86 -15.03 -15.11
CA SER A 481 -17.85 -13.95 -15.07
C SER A 481 -17.89 -13.34 -13.69
N TYR A 482 -17.96 -12.01 -13.63
CA TYR A 482 -18.25 -11.29 -12.40
C TYR A 482 -19.74 -11.10 -12.22
N ASP A 483 -20.26 -11.50 -11.07
CA ASP A 483 -21.62 -11.20 -10.66
C ASP A 483 -21.61 -10.09 -9.58
N SER A 484 -22.20 -8.93 -9.92
CA SER A 484 -22.22 -7.75 -9.05
C SER A 484 -22.98 -8.01 -7.75
N ASP A 485 -24.06 -8.79 -7.81
CA ASP A 485 -24.96 -9.01 -6.67
C ASP A 485 -24.32 -9.88 -5.58
N THR A 486 -23.49 -10.84 -5.99
CA THR A 486 -22.75 -11.72 -5.07
C THR A 486 -21.32 -11.26 -4.83
N SER A 487 -20.83 -10.27 -5.59
CA SER A 487 -19.42 -9.87 -5.65
C SER A 487 -18.51 -11.09 -5.76
N SER A 488 -18.91 -12.07 -6.58
CA SER A 488 -18.20 -13.33 -6.74
C SER A 488 -17.95 -13.64 -8.20
N PHE A 489 -16.82 -14.29 -8.45
CA PHE A 489 -16.43 -14.72 -9.78
C PHE A 489 -16.72 -16.21 -9.91
N SER A 490 -17.38 -16.60 -10.99
CA SER A 490 -17.64 -18.00 -11.36
C SER A 490 -16.96 -18.33 -12.67
N CYS A 491 -16.47 -19.57 -12.81
CA CYS A 491 -15.87 -20.02 -14.07
C CYS A 491 -16.99 -20.36 -15.06
N VAL A 492 -17.02 -19.68 -16.20
CA VAL A 492 -18.05 -19.89 -17.23
C VAL A 492 -17.52 -20.72 -18.39
N ALA A 493 -16.23 -20.59 -18.72
CA ALA A 493 -15.68 -21.23 -19.90
C ALA A 493 -14.23 -21.72 -19.74
N LEU A 494 -13.94 -22.82 -20.43
CA LEU A 494 -12.62 -23.45 -20.52
C LEU A 494 -12.19 -23.52 -22.00
N ALA A 495 -11.03 -22.98 -22.33
CA ALA A 495 -10.42 -23.09 -23.65
C ALA A 495 -9.24 -24.06 -23.58
N GLU A 496 -9.49 -25.31 -23.94
CA GLU A 496 -8.50 -26.39 -24.03
C GLU A 496 -8.02 -26.56 -25.47
N GLY A 497 -6.72 -26.65 -25.67
CA GLY A 497 -6.19 -27.11 -26.95
C GLY A 497 -4.74 -26.78 -27.22
N HIS A 498 -4.09 -25.90 -26.46
CA HIS A 498 -2.63 -25.77 -26.55
C HIS A 498 -1.95 -27.05 -26.05
N THR A 499 -0.70 -27.28 -26.46
CA THR A 499 0.10 -28.46 -26.10
C THR A 499 1.24 -28.11 -25.13
N GLY A 500 1.29 -26.86 -24.68
CA GLY A 500 2.30 -26.27 -23.82
C GLY A 500 1.87 -24.87 -23.37
N ASP A 501 2.64 -24.32 -22.44
CA ASP A 501 2.21 -23.26 -21.53
C ASP A 501 1.61 -22.04 -22.27
N VAL A 502 0.46 -21.56 -21.80
CA VAL A 502 -0.15 -20.34 -22.34
C VAL A 502 0.45 -19.12 -21.65
N ALA A 503 1.34 -18.44 -22.36
CA ALA A 503 2.12 -17.32 -21.82
C ALA A 503 1.35 -15.98 -21.83
N ALA A 504 0.41 -15.78 -22.76
CA ALA A 504 -0.29 -14.50 -22.87
C ALA A 504 -1.72 -14.64 -23.39
N ILE A 505 -2.57 -13.72 -22.93
CA ILE A 505 -3.96 -13.56 -23.35
C ILE A 505 -4.22 -12.10 -23.71
N ALA A 506 -5.08 -11.88 -24.71
CA ALA A 506 -5.70 -10.59 -24.97
C ALA A 506 -7.17 -10.74 -25.38
N PHE A 507 -8.04 -9.93 -24.77
CA PHE A 507 -9.43 -9.73 -25.20
C PHE A 507 -9.54 -8.76 -26.38
N SER A 508 -10.60 -8.96 -27.16
CA SER A 508 -11.19 -7.93 -28.02
C SER A 508 -11.49 -6.67 -27.22
N LYS A 509 -11.20 -5.50 -27.81
CA LYS A 509 -11.36 -4.19 -27.16
C LYS A 509 -12.65 -3.47 -27.53
N THR A 510 -13.36 -3.90 -28.58
CA THR A 510 -14.63 -3.28 -28.98
C THR A 510 -15.86 -4.15 -28.67
N SER A 511 -15.80 -5.47 -28.88
CA SER A 511 -17.02 -6.29 -29.05
C SER A 511 -17.15 -7.52 -28.14
N ASN A 512 -16.27 -7.73 -27.16
CA ASN A 512 -16.21 -8.94 -26.32
C ASN A 512 -16.34 -10.26 -27.11
N ALA A 513 -16.04 -10.25 -28.41
CA ALA A 513 -16.46 -11.30 -29.33
C ALA A 513 -15.48 -12.48 -29.36
N PHE A 514 -14.21 -12.23 -29.10
CA PHE A 514 -13.16 -13.25 -29.13
C PHE A 514 -12.01 -12.94 -28.17
N ILE A 515 -11.22 -13.97 -27.90
CA ILE A 515 -9.97 -13.92 -27.14
C ILE A 515 -8.84 -14.44 -28.01
N VAL A 516 -7.66 -13.84 -27.91
CA VAL A 516 -6.43 -14.37 -28.50
C VAL A 516 -5.53 -14.89 -27.38
N SER A 517 -4.97 -16.08 -27.57
CA SER A 517 -4.03 -16.71 -26.65
C SER A 517 -2.72 -17.01 -27.39
N GLY A 518 -1.59 -16.73 -26.75
CA GLY A 518 -0.25 -17.07 -27.21
C GLY A 518 0.37 -18.13 -26.32
N SER A 519 0.99 -19.13 -26.92
CA SER A 519 1.60 -20.27 -26.23
C SER A 519 3.12 -20.33 -26.42
N GLN A 520 3.80 -21.06 -25.54
CA GLN A 520 5.20 -21.44 -25.72
C GLN A 520 5.39 -22.36 -26.94
N ASP A 521 4.35 -23.08 -27.37
CA ASP A 521 4.34 -23.98 -28.54
C ASP A 521 4.51 -23.27 -29.89
N THR A 522 4.89 -21.99 -29.90
CA THR A 522 5.03 -21.14 -31.09
C THR A 522 3.71 -20.82 -31.80
N THR A 523 2.57 -21.21 -31.22
CA THR A 523 1.25 -21.01 -31.81
C THR A 523 0.45 -19.93 -31.10
N ALA A 524 -0.36 -19.20 -31.86
CA ALA A 524 -1.41 -18.34 -31.33
C ALA A 524 -2.78 -18.88 -31.76
N LYS A 525 -3.74 -18.88 -30.84
CA LYS A 525 -5.11 -19.34 -31.06
C LYS A 525 -6.12 -18.25 -30.75
N VAL A 526 -7.14 -18.15 -31.59
CA VAL A 526 -8.27 -17.23 -31.41
C VAL A 526 -9.50 -18.05 -31.02
N TRP A 527 -10.19 -17.63 -29.98
CA TRP A 527 -11.35 -18.31 -29.38
C TRP A 527 -12.59 -17.43 -29.51
N SER A 528 -13.72 -17.97 -29.98
CA SER A 528 -14.98 -17.23 -30.08
C SER A 528 -15.74 -17.24 -28.76
N LEU A 529 -16.18 -16.08 -28.29
CA LEU A 529 -17.01 -15.91 -27.08
C LEU A 529 -18.50 -15.76 -27.39
N GLU A 530 -18.89 -15.71 -28.67
CA GLU A 530 -20.28 -15.46 -29.09
C GLU A 530 -21.28 -16.44 -28.46
N LYS A 531 -20.89 -17.70 -28.24
CA LYS A 531 -21.75 -18.71 -27.60
C LYS A 531 -22.08 -18.39 -26.14
N LEU A 532 -21.16 -17.76 -25.40
CA LEU A 532 -21.35 -17.41 -23.99
C LEU A 532 -22.37 -16.27 -23.79
N ILE A 533 -22.42 -15.33 -24.74
CA ILE A 533 -23.28 -14.14 -24.64
C ILE A 533 -24.76 -14.51 -24.87
N LEU A 534 -25.03 -15.58 -25.64
CA LEU A 534 -26.38 -16.06 -25.92
C LEU A 534 -26.99 -16.88 -24.76
N ASP A 535 -26.18 -17.66 -24.04
CA ASP A 535 -26.64 -18.47 -22.91
C ASP A 535 -26.50 -17.69 -21.59
N LYS A 536 -27.47 -16.80 -21.31
CA LYS A 536 -27.59 -16.16 -19.98
C LYS A 536 -28.05 -17.12 -18.87
N ASP A 537 -28.50 -18.32 -19.23
CA ASP A 537 -28.86 -19.36 -18.27
C ASP A 537 -27.59 -20.13 -17.89
N LEU A 538 -26.93 -19.64 -16.84
CA LEU A 538 -25.75 -20.25 -16.21
C LEU A 538 -26.03 -21.71 -15.81
N SER A 539 -25.72 -22.65 -16.70
CA SER A 539 -25.49 -24.03 -16.30
C SER A 539 -24.30 -24.07 -15.35
N ILE A 540 -24.40 -24.89 -14.30
CA ILE A 540 -23.39 -25.03 -13.23
C ILE A 540 -22.07 -25.63 -13.75
N GLU A 541 -22.03 -26.07 -15.02
CA GLU A 541 -20.84 -26.67 -15.65
C GLU A 541 -20.18 -25.67 -16.62
N PRO A 542 -18.83 -25.53 -16.59
CA PRO A 542 -18.10 -24.64 -17.48
C PRO A 542 -18.18 -25.13 -18.93
N GLN A 543 -18.49 -24.23 -19.86
CA GLN A 543 -18.56 -24.55 -21.29
C GLN A 543 -17.16 -24.65 -21.90
N HIS A 544 -16.87 -25.74 -22.61
CA HIS A 544 -15.63 -25.85 -23.40
C HIS A 544 -15.73 -25.02 -24.69
N LEU A 545 -14.80 -24.07 -24.86
CA LEU A 545 -14.73 -23.18 -26.01
C LEU A 545 -14.12 -23.87 -27.22
N SER A 546 -14.71 -23.64 -28.39
CA SER A 546 -14.14 -24.05 -29.66
C SER A 546 -13.17 -22.99 -30.19
N SER A 547 -11.94 -23.38 -30.55
CA SER A 547 -11.00 -22.49 -31.23
C SER A 547 -11.52 -22.13 -32.62
N LEU A 548 -11.52 -20.84 -32.98
CA LEU A 548 -11.85 -20.38 -34.34
C LEU A 548 -10.79 -20.82 -35.33
N PHE A 549 -9.51 -20.59 -35.01
CA PHE A 549 -8.38 -21.04 -35.80
C PHE A 549 -7.08 -21.06 -34.98
N THR A 550 -6.10 -21.82 -35.49
CA THR A 550 -4.76 -21.98 -34.92
C THR A 550 -3.71 -21.49 -35.92
N LEU A 551 -2.79 -20.63 -35.48
CA LEU A 551 -1.73 -20.07 -36.32
C LEU A 551 -0.37 -20.41 -35.73
N LYS A 552 0.54 -20.94 -36.55
CA LYS A 552 1.95 -20.99 -36.22
C LYS A 552 2.56 -19.61 -36.47
N THR A 553 2.90 -18.90 -35.41
CA THR A 553 3.27 -17.49 -35.51
C THR A 553 4.77 -17.28 -35.55
N HIS A 554 5.54 -17.98 -34.72
CA HIS A 554 6.98 -17.75 -34.54
C HIS A 554 7.78 -19.06 -34.57
N ASP A 555 9.11 -18.95 -34.50
CA ASP A 555 10.01 -20.11 -34.36
C ASP A 555 10.35 -20.41 -32.90
N LYS A 556 10.10 -19.44 -32.01
CA LYS A 556 10.28 -19.54 -30.55
C LYS A 556 8.98 -19.19 -29.83
N GLU A 557 9.01 -19.31 -28.51
CA GLU A 557 7.92 -18.96 -27.60
C GLU A 557 7.36 -17.55 -27.84
N VAL A 558 6.05 -17.41 -27.67
CA VAL A 558 5.33 -16.15 -27.77
C VAL A 558 5.12 -15.62 -26.36
N ASN A 559 5.72 -14.47 -26.04
CA ASN A 559 5.70 -13.91 -24.69
C ASN A 559 4.51 -12.97 -24.45
N SER A 560 4.04 -12.30 -25.49
CA SER A 560 2.93 -11.35 -25.37
C SER A 560 2.07 -11.29 -26.61
N VAL A 561 0.79 -10.99 -26.36
CA VAL A 561 -0.22 -10.79 -27.38
C VAL A 561 -0.97 -9.51 -27.06
N SER A 562 -1.30 -8.72 -28.08
CA SER A 562 -2.15 -7.54 -27.93
C SER A 562 -3.08 -7.41 -29.12
N VAL A 563 -4.33 -7.06 -28.87
CA VAL A 563 -5.34 -6.81 -29.90
C VAL A 563 -5.42 -5.32 -30.17
N SER A 564 -5.54 -4.94 -31.43
CA SER A 564 -5.74 -3.55 -31.84
C SER A 564 -7.09 -3.04 -31.35
N ILE A 565 -7.20 -1.74 -31.05
CA ILE A 565 -8.45 -1.12 -30.56
C ILE A 565 -9.66 -1.40 -31.47
N ASN A 566 -9.45 -1.52 -32.79
CA ASN A 566 -10.51 -1.76 -33.78
C ASN A 566 -10.86 -3.23 -34.02
N ASP A 567 -10.27 -4.16 -33.25
CA ASP A 567 -10.41 -5.62 -33.36
C ASP A 567 -10.12 -6.21 -34.75
N LYS A 568 -9.41 -5.49 -35.63
CA LYS A 568 -9.04 -6.00 -36.96
C LYS A 568 -7.72 -6.76 -36.93
N HIS A 569 -6.79 -6.31 -36.10
CA HIS A 569 -5.44 -6.84 -36.06
C HIS A 569 -5.07 -7.29 -34.66
N PHE A 570 -4.18 -8.27 -34.58
CA PHE A 570 -3.49 -8.59 -33.33
C PHE A 570 -1.99 -8.69 -33.59
N ALA A 571 -1.21 -8.34 -32.58
CA ALA A 571 0.23 -8.38 -32.61
C ALA A 571 0.74 -9.44 -31.64
N THR A 572 1.78 -10.16 -32.05
CA THR A 572 2.47 -11.17 -31.25
C THR A 572 3.92 -10.77 -31.07
N GLY A 573 4.42 -10.83 -29.84
CA GLY A 573 5.83 -10.62 -29.49
C GLY A 573 6.48 -11.93 -29.07
N SER A 574 7.67 -12.22 -29.61
CA SER A 574 8.37 -13.49 -29.37
C SER A 574 9.81 -13.29 -28.91
N ALA A 575 10.35 -14.33 -28.28
CA ALA A 575 11.77 -14.49 -28.00
C ALA A 575 12.65 -14.59 -29.26
N ASP A 576 12.05 -14.75 -30.45
CA ASP A 576 12.74 -14.72 -31.75
C ASP A 576 13.18 -13.32 -32.21
N LYS A 577 12.95 -12.28 -31.37
CA LYS A 577 13.32 -10.87 -31.57
C LYS A 577 12.42 -10.13 -32.56
N THR A 578 11.39 -10.78 -33.08
CA THR A 578 10.45 -10.18 -34.03
C THR A 578 9.08 -9.99 -33.37
N ALA A 579 8.40 -8.91 -33.75
CA ALA A 579 6.97 -8.78 -33.50
C ALA A 579 6.23 -8.98 -34.82
N LYS A 580 5.15 -9.75 -34.83
CA LYS A 580 4.35 -10.01 -36.03
C LYS A 580 2.94 -9.47 -35.87
N ILE A 581 2.42 -8.85 -36.91
CA ILE A 581 1.04 -8.34 -36.95
C ILE A 581 0.22 -9.21 -37.89
N TRP A 582 -0.93 -9.64 -37.39
CA TRP A 582 -1.84 -10.57 -38.04
C TRP A 582 -3.22 -9.95 -38.22
N ASP A 583 -3.85 -10.27 -39.35
CA ASP A 583 -5.25 -9.94 -39.60
C ASP A 583 -6.15 -11.05 -39.06
N ILE A 584 -7.11 -10.69 -38.20
CA ILE A 584 -8.00 -11.64 -37.52
C ILE A 584 -8.98 -12.27 -38.51
N ARG A 585 -9.51 -11.49 -39.45
CA ARG A 585 -10.57 -11.96 -40.37
C ARG A 585 -10.00 -12.82 -41.49
N ASN A 586 -8.87 -12.37 -42.04
CA ASN A 586 -8.25 -13.02 -43.20
C ASN A 586 -7.24 -14.11 -42.81
N GLN A 587 -6.86 -14.19 -41.53
CA GLN A 587 -5.86 -15.14 -41.01
C GLN A 587 -4.50 -15.04 -41.71
N LYS A 588 -4.12 -13.83 -42.14
CA LYS A 588 -2.89 -13.57 -42.87
C LYS A 588 -1.93 -12.73 -42.04
N LEU A 589 -0.64 -13.01 -42.22
CA LEU A 589 0.44 -12.16 -41.74
C LEU A 589 0.45 -10.86 -42.56
N LEU A 590 0.34 -9.72 -41.89
CA LEU A 590 0.40 -8.40 -42.52
C LEU A 590 1.84 -7.88 -42.55
N ALA A 591 2.53 -7.95 -41.41
CA ALA A 591 3.86 -7.38 -41.27
C ALA A 591 4.73 -8.13 -40.25
N VAL A 592 6.04 -8.11 -40.48
CA VAL A 592 7.08 -8.58 -39.55
C VAL A 592 7.92 -7.38 -39.15
N LEU A 593 7.86 -7.02 -37.87
CA LEU A 593 8.61 -5.92 -37.27
C LEU A 593 9.95 -6.48 -36.76
N SER A 594 10.99 -6.29 -37.55
CA SER A 594 12.37 -6.64 -37.19
C SER A 594 13.16 -5.40 -36.80
N GLY A 595 13.85 -5.43 -35.66
CA GLY A 595 14.71 -4.32 -35.26
C GLY A 595 15.25 -4.38 -33.83
N HIS A 596 14.78 -5.32 -33.00
CA HIS A 596 15.33 -5.58 -31.66
C HIS A 596 16.52 -6.54 -31.73
N ARG A 597 17.48 -6.41 -30.81
CA ARG A 597 18.69 -7.25 -30.76
C ARG A 597 18.48 -8.52 -29.92
N ARG A 598 17.59 -8.49 -28.93
CA ARG A 598 17.11 -9.59 -28.08
C ARG A 598 15.59 -9.76 -28.20
N GLY A 599 15.09 -10.76 -27.47
CA GLY A 599 13.67 -11.14 -27.48
C GLY A 599 12.75 -10.04 -26.96
N ILE A 600 11.54 -10.01 -27.50
CA ILE A 600 10.49 -9.07 -27.11
C ILE A 600 9.71 -9.69 -25.95
N TRP A 601 9.53 -8.93 -24.88
CA TRP A 601 8.74 -9.35 -23.72
C TRP A 601 7.30 -8.90 -23.85
N CYS A 602 7.08 -7.60 -24.06
CA CYS A 602 5.75 -7.02 -24.12
C CYS A 602 5.50 -6.30 -25.45
N VAL A 603 4.28 -6.47 -25.95
CA VAL A 603 3.73 -5.78 -27.11
C VAL A 603 2.40 -5.17 -26.68
N GLN A 604 2.18 -3.90 -27.02
CA GLN A 604 0.94 -3.22 -26.68
C GLN A 604 0.53 -2.27 -27.78
N TYR A 605 -0.74 -2.33 -28.20
CA TYR A 605 -1.33 -1.31 -29.06
C TYR A 605 -1.66 -0.05 -28.26
N SER A 606 -1.46 1.11 -28.88
CA SER A 606 -1.99 2.37 -28.35
C SER A 606 -3.53 2.35 -28.39
N PRO A 607 -4.21 2.94 -27.39
CA PRO A 607 -5.67 2.97 -27.33
C PRO A 607 -6.30 3.90 -28.37
N VAL A 608 -5.58 4.92 -28.85
CA VAL A 608 -6.13 5.96 -29.75
C VAL A 608 -5.37 6.03 -31.06
N ASN A 609 -4.04 6.14 -30.97
CA ASN A 609 -3.19 6.21 -32.14
C ASN A 609 -2.99 4.82 -32.75
N PRO A 610 -2.91 4.69 -34.09
CA PRO A 610 -2.61 3.43 -34.77
C PRO A 610 -1.12 3.06 -34.65
N GLU A 611 -0.63 3.00 -33.42
CA GLU A 611 0.76 2.74 -33.06
C GLU A 611 0.86 1.48 -32.20
N LEU A 612 2.02 0.83 -32.29
CA LEU A 612 2.36 -0.36 -31.53
C LEU A 612 3.66 -0.12 -30.76
N ALA A 613 3.62 -0.25 -29.44
CA ALA A 613 4.82 -0.26 -28.61
C ALA A 613 5.34 -1.69 -28.44
N THR A 614 6.66 -1.84 -28.47
CA THR A 614 7.36 -3.11 -28.28
C THR A 614 8.49 -2.91 -27.26
N ALA A 615 8.53 -3.77 -26.23
CA ALA A 615 9.55 -3.79 -25.18
C ALA A 615 10.47 -5.00 -25.37
N SER A 616 11.78 -4.75 -25.35
CA SER A 616 12.80 -5.79 -25.54
C SER A 616 13.64 -6.00 -24.27
N ALA A 617 14.21 -7.20 -24.18
CA ALA A 617 15.26 -7.53 -23.20
C ALA A 617 16.59 -6.77 -23.43
N ASP A 618 16.68 -5.95 -24.48
CA ASP A 618 17.81 -5.05 -24.73
C ASP A 618 17.79 -3.75 -23.91
N GLY A 619 16.70 -3.48 -23.19
CA GLY A 619 16.48 -2.17 -22.54
C GLY A 619 15.91 -1.10 -23.47
N LEU A 620 15.56 -1.49 -24.71
CA LEU A 620 15.01 -0.60 -25.72
C LEU A 620 13.49 -0.75 -25.85
N ILE A 621 12.83 0.39 -26.03
CA ILE A 621 11.41 0.46 -26.39
C ILE A 621 11.31 1.03 -27.80
N LYS A 622 10.59 0.33 -28.68
CA LYS A 622 10.34 0.80 -30.05
C LYS A 622 8.86 0.98 -30.32
N ILE A 623 8.53 2.09 -30.97
CA ILE A 623 7.17 2.43 -31.38
C ILE A 623 7.07 2.31 -32.89
N TRP A 624 6.06 1.59 -33.34
CA TRP A 624 5.84 1.26 -34.75
C TRP A 624 4.52 1.86 -35.22
N SER A 625 4.51 2.41 -36.43
CA SER A 625 3.26 2.78 -37.11
C SER A 625 2.56 1.53 -37.62
N THR A 626 1.27 1.36 -37.34
CA THR A 626 0.48 0.22 -37.88
C THR A 626 0.11 0.42 -39.35
N LYS A 627 0.23 1.64 -39.89
CA LYS A 627 -0.08 1.92 -41.29
C LYS A 627 1.07 1.53 -42.23
N ASP A 628 2.28 1.96 -41.85
CA ASP A 628 3.48 1.83 -42.69
C ASP A 628 4.43 0.75 -42.18
N TYR A 629 4.19 0.21 -40.97
CA TYR A 629 5.02 -0.78 -40.28
C TYR A 629 6.48 -0.36 -40.05
N ASN A 630 6.73 0.96 -40.09
CA ASN A 630 8.03 1.55 -39.81
C ASN A 630 8.19 1.91 -38.34
N CYS A 631 9.44 1.87 -37.86
CA CYS A 631 9.81 2.32 -36.51
C CYS A 631 9.79 3.85 -36.49
N LEU A 632 8.89 4.44 -35.69
CA LEU A 632 8.78 5.89 -35.50
C LEU A 632 9.82 6.38 -34.49
N HIS A 633 9.83 5.76 -33.31
CA HIS A 633 10.70 6.14 -32.21
C HIS A 633 11.45 4.93 -31.65
N THR A 634 12.72 5.13 -31.32
CA THR A 634 13.51 4.22 -30.49
C THR A 634 13.85 4.97 -29.21
N ILE A 635 13.31 4.51 -28.10
CA ILE A 635 13.46 5.13 -26.79
C ILE A 635 14.52 4.34 -26.02
N GLU A 636 15.57 5.04 -25.62
CA GLU A 636 16.69 4.49 -24.85
C GLU A 636 16.70 5.09 -23.45
N GLY A 637 17.06 4.29 -22.45
CA GLY A 637 17.32 4.79 -21.10
C GLY A 637 17.10 3.77 -19.99
N HIS A 638 16.56 2.58 -20.27
CA HIS A 638 16.62 1.48 -19.31
C HIS A 638 17.96 0.76 -19.41
N ASP A 639 18.60 0.53 -18.27
CA ASP A 639 19.87 -0.21 -18.20
C ASP A 639 19.65 -1.72 -18.25
N ALA A 640 18.46 -2.16 -17.81
CA ALA A 640 18.06 -3.56 -17.76
C ALA A 640 16.91 -3.87 -18.74
N SER A 641 16.45 -5.14 -18.77
CA SER A 641 15.36 -5.55 -19.65
C SER A 641 14.03 -4.88 -19.28
N VAL A 642 13.29 -4.42 -20.29
CA VAL A 642 11.93 -3.88 -20.11
C VAL A 642 10.94 -5.03 -20.20
N LEU A 643 10.14 -5.22 -19.15
CA LEU A 643 9.23 -6.37 -19.01
C LEU A 643 7.80 -6.01 -19.45
N ARG A 644 7.24 -4.89 -18.98
CA ARG A 644 5.91 -4.41 -19.36
C ARG A 644 5.92 -2.96 -19.83
N ILE A 645 4.93 -2.64 -20.65
CA ILE A 645 4.61 -1.31 -21.16
C ILE A 645 3.12 -1.06 -20.93
N VAL A 646 2.77 0.17 -20.55
CA VAL A 646 1.39 0.67 -20.48
C VAL A 646 1.31 2.06 -21.12
N TYR A 647 0.41 2.26 -22.07
CA TYR A 647 0.08 3.59 -22.60
C TYR A 647 -0.74 4.41 -21.60
N LEU A 648 -0.48 5.72 -21.56
CA LEU A 648 -1.18 6.72 -20.76
C LEU A 648 -1.58 7.94 -21.60
N SER A 649 -2.44 8.76 -21.01
CA SER A 649 -2.94 10.03 -21.52
C SER A 649 -3.45 9.88 -22.95
N MET A 650 -4.30 8.88 -23.17
CA MET A 650 -4.87 8.55 -24.48
C MET A 650 -3.81 8.26 -25.56
N GLY A 651 -2.66 7.71 -25.18
CA GLY A 651 -1.58 7.31 -26.08
C GLY A 651 -0.55 8.40 -26.38
N THR A 652 -0.52 9.48 -25.60
CA THR A 652 0.53 10.52 -25.69
C THR A 652 1.74 10.20 -24.82
N GLN A 653 1.53 9.47 -23.72
CA GLN A 653 2.57 9.06 -22.78
C GLN A 653 2.65 7.54 -22.68
N LEU A 654 3.78 7.07 -22.17
CA LEU A 654 4.05 5.65 -21.99
C LEU A 654 4.77 5.42 -20.67
N ILE A 655 4.31 4.46 -19.88
CA ILE A 655 5.06 3.95 -18.73
C ILE A 655 5.66 2.61 -19.08
N SER A 656 6.88 2.41 -18.62
CA SER A 656 7.65 1.20 -18.83
C SER A 656 8.17 0.68 -17.49
N SER A 657 8.15 -0.64 -17.33
CA SER A 657 8.68 -1.32 -16.17
C SER A 657 9.99 -2.04 -16.50
N GLY A 658 11.00 -1.77 -15.68
CA GLY A 658 12.32 -2.39 -15.77
C GLY A 658 12.44 -3.63 -14.87
N SER A 659 13.36 -4.51 -15.23
CA SER A 659 13.79 -5.61 -14.35
C SER A 659 14.73 -5.14 -13.22
N ASP A 660 15.12 -3.88 -13.22
CA ASP A 660 15.95 -3.20 -12.21
C ASP A 660 15.12 -2.57 -11.08
N GLY A 661 13.79 -2.75 -11.07
CA GLY A 661 12.89 -2.15 -10.07
C GLY A 661 12.45 -0.72 -10.39
N LEU A 662 12.89 -0.17 -11.52
CA LEU A 662 12.55 1.19 -11.94
C LEU A 662 11.30 1.23 -12.84
N LEU A 663 10.48 2.25 -12.60
CA LEU A 663 9.41 2.67 -13.51
C LEU A 663 9.83 3.97 -14.18
N LYS A 664 9.70 4.03 -15.51
CA LYS A 664 9.98 5.26 -16.26
C LYS A 664 8.76 5.72 -17.03
N LEU A 665 8.45 7.01 -16.86
CA LEU A 665 7.40 7.73 -17.59
C LEU A 665 8.04 8.47 -18.77
N TRP A 666 7.54 8.18 -19.96
CA TRP A 666 8.01 8.70 -21.23
C TRP A 666 6.94 9.56 -21.87
N ASP A 667 7.37 10.67 -22.45
CA ASP A 667 6.55 11.43 -23.40
C ASP A 667 6.92 11.03 -24.82
N LEU A 668 5.93 10.64 -25.63
CA LEU A 668 6.14 10.13 -26.97
C LEU A 668 6.44 11.24 -27.98
N LYS A 669 5.93 12.44 -27.76
CA LYS A 669 6.16 13.58 -28.67
C LYS A 669 7.62 14.02 -28.63
N THR A 670 8.18 14.12 -27.43
CA THR A 670 9.59 14.52 -27.25
C THR A 670 10.54 13.34 -27.25
N SER A 671 10.04 12.11 -27.09
CA SER A 671 10.82 10.89 -26.86
C SER A 671 11.77 10.97 -25.65
N THR A 672 11.41 11.79 -24.65
CA THR A 672 12.23 12.00 -23.44
C THR A 672 11.63 11.33 -22.21
N CYS A 673 12.51 10.97 -21.27
CA CYS A 673 12.09 10.46 -19.97
C CYS A 673 11.67 11.65 -19.09
N VAL A 674 10.38 11.74 -18.75
CA VAL A 674 9.84 12.78 -17.87
C VAL A 674 10.26 12.51 -16.43
N LYS A 675 10.06 11.26 -15.97
CA LYS A 675 10.37 10.87 -14.59
C LYS A 675 10.81 9.41 -14.50
N SER A 676 11.83 9.17 -13.68
CA SER A 676 12.21 7.83 -13.21
C SER A 676 11.75 7.68 -11.76
N ILE A 677 11.01 6.63 -11.48
CA ILE A 677 10.41 6.32 -10.19
C ILE A 677 11.03 5.01 -9.71
N ASP A 678 11.65 5.07 -8.54
CA ASP A 678 12.15 3.88 -7.86
C ASP A 678 10.99 3.21 -7.12
N ALA A 679 10.51 2.11 -7.68
CA ALA A 679 9.25 1.51 -7.27
C ALA A 679 9.48 0.34 -6.31
N HIS A 680 10.33 -0.60 -6.71
CA HIS A 680 10.46 -1.96 -6.17
C HIS A 680 11.92 -2.35 -6.03
N GLU A 681 12.23 -3.27 -5.12
CA GLU A 681 13.59 -3.84 -4.99
C GLU A 681 13.82 -4.97 -6.02
N GLY A 682 12.72 -5.62 -6.43
CA GLY A 682 12.71 -6.73 -7.37
C GLY A 682 12.36 -6.36 -8.82
N LYS A 683 12.25 -7.39 -9.66
CA LYS A 683 11.83 -7.25 -11.06
C LYS A 683 10.35 -6.95 -11.13
N ILE A 684 9.96 -5.95 -11.93
CA ILE A 684 8.55 -5.58 -12.10
C ILE A 684 7.95 -6.34 -13.29
N TRP A 685 7.22 -7.42 -13.01
CA TRP A 685 6.58 -8.25 -14.02
C TRP A 685 5.25 -7.68 -14.51
N GLY A 686 4.43 -7.17 -13.59
CA GLY A 686 3.07 -6.72 -13.86
C GLY A 686 2.92 -5.22 -13.70
N MET A 687 2.25 -4.58 -14.66
CA MET A 687 1.88 -3.17 -14.57
C MET A 687 0.57 -2.91 -15.32
N THR A 688 -0.32 -2.14 -14.71
CA THR A 688 -1.59 -1.76 -15.31
C THR A 688 -2.00 -0.35 -14.86
N ALA A 689 -2.64 0.39 -15.75
CA ALA A 689 -3.30 1.65 -15.42
C ALA A 689 -4.81 1.42 -15.33
N SER A 690 -5.51 2.20 -14.50
CA SER A 690 -6.97 2.26 -14.49
C SER A 690 -7.49 2.89 -15.78
N THR A 691 -8.74 2.64 -16.16
CA THR A 691 -9.42 3.30 -17.30
C THR A 691 -9.43 4.82 -17.16
N ASP A 692 -9.68 5.28 -15.93
CA ASP A 692 -9.69 6.68 -15.55
C ASP A 692 -8.29 7.24 -15.37
N GLU A 693 -7.29 6.36 -15.43
CA GLU A 693 -5.89 6.71 -15.52
C GLU A 693 -5.34 7.44 -14.27
N SER A 694 -6.17 7.67 -13.25
CA SER A 694 -5.84 8.29 -11.97
C SER A 694 -5.00 7.38 -11.06
N LEU A 695 -5.13 6.07 -11.27
CA LEU A 695 -4.47 5.02 -10.50
C LEU A 695 -3.65 4.12 -11.41
N LEU A 696 -2.49 3.71 -10.90
CA LEU A 696 -1.60 2.75 -11.54
C LEU A 696 -1.20 1.69 -10.52
N VAL A 697 -1.17 0.42 -10.92
CA VAL A 697 -0.69 -0.67 -10.07
C VAL A 697 0.54 -1.30 -10.67
N THR A 698 1.54 -1.50 -9.83
CA THR A 698 2.78 -2.20 -10.18
C THR A 698 3.04 -3.34 -9.23
N CYS A 699 3.59 -4.42 -9.79
CA CYS A 699 3.83 -5.65 -9.05
C CYS A 699 5.17 -6.24 -9.42
N ALA A 700 5.85 -6.75 -8.40
CA ALA A 700 7.22 -7.21 -8.52
C ALA A 700 7.44 -8.60 -7.91
N SER A 701 8.65 -9.12 -8.15
CA SER A 701 9.15 -10.37 -7.56
C SER A 701 9.38 -10.29 -6.05
N ASP A 702 9.41 -9.08 -5.46
CA ASP A 702 9.53 -8.88 -4.01
C ASP A 702 8.21 -9.09 -3.25
N SER A 703 7.22 -9.72 -3.90
CA SER A 703 5.87 -9.99 -3.40
C SER A 703 5.05 -8.75 -3.06
N SER A 704 5.49 -7.56 -3.51
CA SER A 704 4.79 -6.32 -3.23
C SER A 704 3.91 -5.86 -4.40
N VAL A 705 2.75 -5.31 -4.05
CA VAL A 705 1.79 -4.69 -4.96
C VAL A 705 1.63 -3.24 -4.53
N ILE A 706 2.04 -2.31 -5.38
CA ILE A 706 1.98 -0.87 -5.08
C ILE A 706 0.92 -0.22 -5.96
N VAL A 707 -0.02 0.47 -5.32
CA VAL A 707 -0.99 1.36 -5.97
C VAL A 707 -0.44 2.77 -5.93
N TRP A 708 -0.35 3.39 -7.09
CA TRP A 708 0.13 4.73 -7.34
C TRP A 708 -1.04 5.64 -7.69
N ARG A 709 -1.03 6.86 -7.16
CA ARG A 709 -1.98 7.92 -7.49
C ARG A 709 -1.25 9.05 -8.22
N ASP A 710 -1.88 9.58 -9.25
CA ASP A 710 -1.41 10.79 -9.93
C ASP A 710 -1.52 12.02 -9.00
N SER A 711 -0.41 12.73 -8.78
CA SER A 711 -0.32 13.94 -7.94
C SER A 711 0.07 15.18 -8.74
N THR A 712 0.01 15.12 -10.06
CA THR A 712 0.55 16.17 -10.94
C THR A 712 -0.16 17.49 -10.82
N GLU A 713 -1.48 17.47 -10.66
CA GLU A 713 -2.28 18.69 -10.56
C GLU A 713 -2.05 19.40 -9.23
N GLU A 714 -1.93 18.64 -8.14
CA GLU A 714 -1.61 19.16 -6.81
C GLU A 714 -0.21 19.81 -6.81
N GLU A 715 0.79 19.17 -7.42
CA GLU A 715 2.14 19.76 -7.52
C GLU A 715 2.19 21.01 -8.40
N ARG A 716 1.44 21.04 -9.51
CA ARG A 716 1.36 22.23 -10.37
C ARG A 716 0.60 23.37 -9.70
N GLN A 717 -0.41 23.07 -8.90
CA GLN A 717 -1.11 24.08 -8.09
C GLN A 717 -0.18 24.62 -7.01
N ALA A 718 0.44 23.75 -6.21
CA ALA A 718 1.40 24.17 -5.19
C ALA A 718 2.56 25.01 -5.76
N LYS A 719 3.09 24.67 -6.94
CA LYS A 719 4.10 25.50 -7.62
C LYS A 719 3.56 26.87 -8.04
N ARG A 720 2.32 26.95 -8.54
CA ARG A 720 1.67 28.23 -8.90
C ARG A 720 1.43 29.07 -7.65
N ASP A 721 0.86 28.48 -6.61
CA ASP A 721 0.56 29.15 -5.35
C ASP A 721 1.85 29.67 -4.71
N ASN A 722 2.92 28.88 -4.67
CA ASN A 722 4.23 29.33 -4.18
C ASN A 722 4.79 30.52 -4.98
N VAL A 723 4.64 30.50 -6.31
CA VAL A 723 5.08 31.63 -7.16
C VAL A 723 4.22 32.86 -6.91
N GLU A 724 2.90 32.70 -6.77
CA GLU A 724 1.97 33.78 -6.46
C GLU A 724 2.24 34.40 -5.08
N GLU A 725 2.48 33.58 -4.05
CA GLU A 725 2.87 34.03 -2.71
C GLU A 725 4.18 34.82 -2.73
N VAL A 726 5.20 34.34 -3.46
CA VAL A 726 6.47 35.05 -3.60
C VAL A 726 6.25 36.40 -4.29
N LEU A 727 5.47 36.44 -5.37
CA LEU A 727 5.16 37.69 -6.08
C LEU A 727 4.37 38.68 -5.22
N LEU A 728 3.40 38.21 -4.44
CA LEU A 728 2.64 39.03 -3.50
C LEU A 728 3.55 39.62 -2.42
N MET A 729 4.39 38.78 -1.80
CA MET A 729 5.35 39.23 -0.78
C MET A 729 6.36 40.23 -1.37
N GLU A 730 6.80 40.06 -2.61
CA GLU A 730 7.65 41.04 -3.30
C GLU A 730 6.94 42.38 -3.54
N GLN A 731 5.67 42.34 -3.93
CA GLN A 731 4.84 43.54 -4.06
C GLN A 731 4.66 44.22 -2.71
N GLU A 732 4.39 43.47 -1.63
CA GLU A 732 4.31 44.00 -0.27
C GLU A 732 5.59 44.68 0.17
N VAL A 733 6.76 44.06 -0.05
CA VAL A 733 8.06 44.70 0.24
C VAL A 733 8.20 46.00 -0.53
N SER A 734 7.82 46.04 -1.82
CA SER A 734 7.89 47.26 -2.61
C SER A 734 6.96 48.37 -2.07
N ASN A 735 5.76 48.01 -1.64
CA ASN A 735 4.79 48.93 -1.04
C ASN A 735 5.29 49.45 0.32
N LEU A 736 5.89 48.58 1.14
CA LEU A 736 6.46 48.94 2.43
C LEU A 736 7.67 49.87 2.29
N LEU A 737 8.48 49.71 1.23
CA LEU A 737 9.58 50.63 0.93
C LEU A 737 9.08 52.01 0.52
N ILE A 738 8.05 52.09 -0.32
CA ILE A 738 7.41 53.37 -0.68
C ILE A 738 6.84 54.06 0.57
N ASN A 739 6.24 53.28 1.47
CA ASN A 739 5.69 53.77 2.74
C ASN A 739 6.75 54.00 3.84
N LYS A 740 8.04 53.80 3.55
CA LYS A 740 9.17 53.92 4.49
C LYS A 740 9.05 53.05 5.76
N LYS A 741 8.34 51.92 5.67
CA LYS A 741 8.22 50.95 6.76
C LYS A 741 9.33 49.92 6.66
N TYR A 742 10.54 50.32 7.06
CA TYR A 742 11.74 49.52 6.86
C TYR A 742 11.82 48.24 7.72
N HIS A 743 11.26 48.24 8.93
CA HIS A 743 11.28 47.05 9.81
C HIS A 743 10.55 45.86 9.18
N GLU A 744 9.30 46.09 8.77
CA GLU A 744 8.44 45.08 8.16
C GLU A 744 9.02 44.62 6.81
N ALA A 745 9.50 45.56 5.99
CA ALA A 745 10.14 45.25 4.71
C ALA A 745 11.38 44.36 4.87
N LEU A 746 12.22 44.64 5.87
CA LEU A 746 13.43 43.86 6.13
C LEU A 746 13.10 42.47 6.69
N LYS A 747 12.08 42.36 7.54
CA LYS A 747 11.59 41.06 8.03
C LYS A 747 11.11 40.15 6.89
N ILE A 748 10.32 40.69 5.96
CA ILE A 748 9.85 39.94 4.79
C ILE A 748 11.03 39.58 3.86
N ALA A 749 11.96 40.51 3.61
CA ALA A 749 13.14 40.24 2.79
C ALA A 749 14.06 39.14 3.38
N LEU A 750 14.18 39.07 4.71
CA LEU A 750 14.89 38.00 5.40
C LEU A 750 14.14 36.66 5.28
N ASN A 751 12.81 36.66 5.40
CA ASN A 751 11.99 35.45 5.22
C ASN A 751 12.09 34.90 3.79
N LEU A 752 12.17 35.77 2.78
CA LEU A 752 12.33 35.40 1.37
C LEU A 752 13.77 35.01 1.00
N ASN A 753 14.71 35.03 1.95
CA ASN A 753 16.13 34.78 1.73
C ASN A 753 16.77 35.59 0.58
N GLN A 754 16.43 36.89 0.46
CA GLN A 754 16.95 37.76 -0.59
C GLN A 754 18.05 38.71 -0.08
N PRO A 755 19.36 38.34 -0.13
CA PRO A 755 20.45 39.13 0.46
C PRO A 755 20.63 40.48 -0.24
N PHE A 756 20.61 40.53 -1.57
CA PHE A 756 20.83 41.80 -2.28
C PHE A 756 19.70 42.80 -2.03
N ARG A 757 18.46 42.31 -1.87
CA ARG A 757 17.33 43.17 -1.54
C ARG A 757 17.43 43.69 -0.12
N ALA A 758 17.75 42.84 0.85
CA ALA A 758 18.00 43.28 2.22
C ALA A 758 19.09 44.37 2.30
N LEU A 759 20.19 44.22 1.53
CA LEU A 759 21.21 45.25 1.42
C LEU A 759 20.68 46.56 0.84
N LYS A 760 19.84 46.50 -0.20
CA LYS A 760 19.23 47.70 -0.79
C LYS A 760 18.37 48.44 0.22
N ILE A 761 17.54 47.70 0.98
CA ILE A 761 16.71 48.25 2.05
C ILE A 761 17.60 48.92 3.11
N LEU A 762 18.67 48.24 3.53
CA LEU A 762 19.62 48.77 4.52
C LEU A 762 20.35 50.03 4.02
N LYS A 763 20.68 50.11 2.73
CA LYS A 763 21.24 51.32 2.12
C LYS A 763 20.26 52.48 2.11
N GLU A 764 19.00 52.21 1.81
CA GLU A 764 17.95 53.23 1.85
C GLU A 764 17.77 53.77 3.29
N ILE A 765 17.82 52.90 4.31
CA ILE A 765 17.82 53.31 5.72
C ILE A 765 19.04 54.18 6.06
N LEU A 766 20.24 53.78 5.63
CA LEU A 766 21.48 54.50 5.95
C LEU A 766 21.59 55.89 5.29
N ASN A 767 20.86 56.13 4.20
CA ASN A 767 20.84 57.43 3.53
C ASN A 767 19.91 58.46 4.22
N GLU A 768 19.08 58.05 5.17
CA GLU A 768 18.21 58.96 5.93
C GLU A 768 18.96 59.65 7.09
N ILE A 769 18.54 60.88 7.43
CA ILE A 769 19.22 61.77 8.39
C ILE A 769 19.29 61.15 9.80
N ASP A 770 18.29 60.36 10.20
CA ASP A 770 18.22 59.61 11.47
C ASP A 770 18.40 58.08 11.28
N GLY A 771 19.02 57.66 10.17
CA GLY A 771 19.07 56.27 9.72
C GLY A 771 19.72 55.29 10.70
N ILE A 772 20.69 55.74 11.50
CA ILE A 772 21.40 54.90 12.48
C ILE A 772 20.50 54.53 13.66
N ASP A 773 19.68 55.46 14.14
CA ASP A 773 18.77 55.22 15.26
C ASP A 773 17.56 54.40 14.82
N HIS A 774 17.05 54.64 13.60
CA HIS A 774 16.04 53.80 12.98
C HIS A 774 16.53 52.36 12.80
N LEU A 775 17.75 52.17 12.28
CA LEU A 775 18.34 50.83 12.15
C LEU A 775 18.49 50.16 13.51
N LYS A 776 18.98 50.87 14.54
CA LYS A 776 19.12 50.33 15.89
C LYS A 776 17.79 49.84 16.46
N ASN A 777 16.73 50.62 16.32
CA ASN A 777 15.40 50.26 16.78
C ASN A 777 14.82 49.06 16.01
N THR A 778 15.08 48.97 14.70
CA THR A 778 14.65 47.81 13.89
C THR A 778 15.39 46.52 14.29
N LEU A 779 16.68 46.62 14.59
CA LEU A 779 17.53 45.48 14.95
C LEU A 779 17.21 44.93 16.35
N LEU A 780 16.81 45.79 17.29
CA LEU A 780 16.37 45.38 18.64
C LEU A 780 15.09 44.52 18.62
N GLN A 781 14.29 44.63 17.57
CA GLN A 781 13.01 43.93 17.44
C GLN A 781 13.14 42.57 16.71
N PHE A 782 14.32 42.18 16.22
CA PHE A 782 14.50 40.92 15.49
C PHE A 782 14.61 39.69 16.41
N SER A 783 14.20 38.54 15.87
CA SER A 783 14.43 37.23 16.48
C SER A 783 15.86 36.75 16.24
N ASP A 784 16.30 35.80 17.07
CA ASP A 784 17.64 35.21 16.98
C ASP A 784 17.90 34.54 15.61
N ASP A 785 16.87 33.99 14.96
CA ASP A 785 16.97 33.40 13.60
C ASP A 785 17.19 34.43 12.50
N HIS A 786 16.49 35.57 12.57
CA HIS A 786 16.70 36.69 11.65
C HIS A 786 18.09 37.31 11.82
N LEU A 787 18.59 37.39 13.07
CA LEU A 787 19.95 37.84 13.35
C LEU A 787 20.99 36.88 12.76
N ASN A 788 20.77 35.56 12.86
CA ASN A 788 21.63 34.55 12.23
C ASN A 788 21.72 34.71 10.70
N LEU A 789 20.57 34.86 10.03
CA LEU A 789 20.52 35.09 8.59
C LEU A 789 21.21 36.39 8.21
N LEU A 790 20.97 37.47 8.97
CA LEU A 790 21.61 38.76 8.73
C LEU A 790 23.13 38.69 8.92
N PHE A 791 23.64 37.96 9.93
CA PHE A 791 25.08 37.71 10.08
C PHE A 791 25.67 37.00 8.86
N SER A 792 24.97 36.02 8.29
CA SER A 792 25.42 35.35 7.07
C SER A 792 25.50 36.30 5.88
N TYR A 793 24.49 37.16 5.68
CA TYR A 793 24.49 38.13 4.58
C TYR A 793 25.55 39.22 4.73
N VAL A 794 25.79 39.65 5.97
CA VAL A 794 26.81 40.66 6.26
C VAL A 794 28.22 40.15 5.94
N ILE A 795 28.49 38.85 6.09
CA ILE A 795 29.75 38.24 5.65
C ILE A 795 29.89 38.39 4.14
N ASP A 796 28.89 37.96 3.38
CA ASP A 796 28.89 38.04 1.92
C ASP A 796 29.09 39.48 1.44
N TRP A 797 28.44 40.45 2.08
CA TRP A 797 28.59 41.86 1.74
C TRP A 797 29.98 42.43 2.12
N ASN A 798 30.57 41.98 3.24
CA ASN A 798 31.87 42.46 3.70
C ASN A 798 33.04 41.92 2.86
N THR A 799 32.88 40.74 2.23
CA THR A 799 33.86 40.24 1.26
C THR A 799 33.98 41.18 0.05
N ASN A 800 32.90 41.87 -0.31
CA ASN A 800 32.86 42.79 -1.44
C ASN A 800 33.29 44.21 -1.03
N THR A 801 34.34 44.74 -1.67
CA THR A 801 34.86 46.09 -1.40
C THR A 801 33.88 47.23 -1.71
N ARG A 802 32.83 46.99 -2.52
CA ARG A 802 31.82 48.02 -2.86
C ARG A 802 30.74 48.19 -1.81
N HIS A 803 30.55 47.18 -0.96
CA HIS A 803 29.48 47.15 0.05
C HIS A 803 30.06 47.03 1.46
N SER A 804 31.39 47.11 1.58
CA SER A 804 32.09 46.98 2.84
C SER A 804 31.77 48.11 3.80
N THR A 805 31.59 49.36 3.32
CA THR A 805 31.25 50.49 4.19
C THR A 805 29.93 50.28 4.92
N GLU A 806 28.89 49.85 4.19
CA GLU A 806 27.57 49.61 4.70
C GLU A 806 27.54 48.36 5.57
N ALA A 807 28.20 47.28 5.13
CA ALA A 807 28.37 46.06 5.92
C ALA A 807 29.07 46.34 7.26
N GLN A 808 30.14 47.15 7.29
CA GLN A 808 30.85 47.50 8.53
C GLN A 808 29.99 48.34 9.49
N ILE A 809 29.14 49.24 8.98
CA ILE A 809 28.17 49.96 9.81
C ILE A 809 27.18 48.98 10.43
N ILE A 810 26.64 48.03 9.64
CA ILE A 810 25.72 47.02 10.13
C ILE A 810 26.40 46.10 11.16
N ILE A 811 27.65 45.68 10.92
CA ILE A 811 28.45 44.88 11.88
C ILE A 811 28.59 45.64 13.20
N LYS A 812 28.99 46.92 13.14
CA LYS A 812 29.14 47.77 14.33
C LYS A 812 27.83 47.83 15.12
N MET A 813 26.70 47.97 14.43
CA MET A 813 25.39 48.02 15.07
C MET A 813 24.98 46.67 15.66
N LEU A 814 25.16 45.57 14.93
CA LEU A 814 24.89 44.22 15.43
C LEU A 814 25.72 43.89 16.67
N LEU A 815 27.02 44.18 16.66
CA LEU A 815 27.90 43.95 17.81
C LEU A 815 27.59 44.86 18.99
N SER A 816 26.98 46.04 18.76
CA SER A 816 26.53 46.92 19.85
C SER A 816 25.25 46.43 20.54
N ILE A 817 24.44 45.62 19.85
CA ILE A 817 23.13 45.14 20.32
C ILE A 817 23.25 43.72 20.89
N VAL A 818 24.01 42.86 20.22
CA VAL A 818 24.13 41.44 20.58
C VAL A 818 25.28 41.25 21.56
N THR A 819 24.96 40.77 22.76
CA THR A 819 25.98 40.43 23.77
C THR A 819 26.82 39.23 23.32
N PRO A 820 28.12 39.16 23.69
CA PRO A 820 28.99 38.04 23.32
C PRO A 820 28.43 36.66 23.69
N ASP A 821 27.78 36.55 24.84
CA ASP A 821 27.14 35.30 25.31
C ASP A 821 25.99 34.85 24.40
N LYS A 822 25.29 35.80 23.75
CA LYS A 822 24.24 35.48 22.78
C LYS A 822 24.83 35.00 21.46
N ILE A 823 25.94 35.56 21.01
CA ILE A 823 26.62 35.14 19.76
C ILE A 823 27.11 33.69 19.88
N LEU A 824 27.62 33.28 21.04
CA LEU A 824 28.09 31.91 21.29
C LEU A 824 26.97 30.86 21.29
N LYS A 825 25.73 31.27 21.62
CA LYS A 825 24.57 30.37 21.60
C LYS A 825 24.05 30.10 20.19
N LEU A 826 24.42 30.92 19.21
CA LEU A 826 23.96 30.78 17.84
C LEU A 826 24.79 29.72 17.10
N PRO A 827 24.17 28.81 16.32
CA PRO A 827 24.83 27.65 15.74
C PRO A 827 25.98 28.01 14.78
N ASN A 828 25.91 29.17 14.14
CA ASN A 828 26.93 29.66 13.21
C ASN A 828 27.70 30.89 13.73
N GLY A 829 27.39 31.40 14.92
CA GLY A 829 27.91 32.69 15.40
C GLY A 829 29.44 32.76 15.46
N GLN A 830 30.10 31.71 15.95
CA GLN A 830 31.56 31.67 16.07
C GLN A 830 32.26 31.67 14.70
N LYS A 831 31.82 30.80 13.78
CA LYS A 831 32.37 30.74 12.41
C LYS A 831 32.15 32.06 11.67
N CYS A 832 30.99 32.69 11.89
CA CYS A 832 30.68 34.00 11.32
C CYS A 832 31.68 35.07 11.77
N VAL A 833 31.97 35.18 13.07
CA VAL A 833 32.93 36.16 13.60
C VAL A 833 34.34 35.89 13.11
N GLU A 834 34.79 34.64 13.10
CA GLU A 834 36.11 34.25 12.58
C GLU A 834 36.28 34.64 11.11
N SER A 835 35.24 34.46 10.30
CA SER A 835 35.26 34.83 8.88
C SER A 835 35.29 36.35 8.63
N LEU A 836 34.74 37.16 9.55
CA LEU A 836 34.69 38.62 9.41
C LEU A 836 36.04 39.29 9.68
N LEU A 837 36.85 38.73 10.59
CA LEU A 837 38.09 39.35 11.08
C LEU A 837 39.13 39.67 10.00
N PRO A 838 39.52 38.74 9.09
CA PRO A 838 40.51 39.05 8.06
C PRO A 838 40.08 40.17 7.11
N TYR A 839 38.78 40.25 6.80
CA TYR A 839 38.25 41.26 5.89
C TYR A 839 38.13 42.63 6.58
N THR A 840 37.68 42.67 7.85
CA THR A 840 37.62 43.92 8.61
C THR A 840 39.03 44.51 8.79
N GLU A 841 40.04 43.70 9.11
CA GLU A 841 41.44 44.12 9.23
C GLU A 841 41.97 44.69 7.90
N ARG A 842 41.67 44.03 6.78
CA ARG A 842 42.08 44.51 5.46
C ARG A 842 41.46 45.85 5.11
N HIS A 843 40.18 46.06 5.43
CA HIS A 843 39.49 47.33 5.21
C HIS A 843 40.03 48.42 6.15
N MET A 844 40.31 48.10 7.41
CA MET A 844 40.92 49.02 8.38
C MET A 844 42.31 49.47 7.92
N ALA A 845 43.18 48.55 7.53
CA ALA A 845 44.51 48.88 7.00
C ALA A 845 44.43 49.77 5.74
N ARG A 846 43.39 49.58 4.90
CA ARG A 846 43.12 50.45 3.75
C ARG A 846 42.72 51.86 4.18
N ILE A 847 41.83 51.99 5.17
CA ILE A 847 41.39 53.29 5.70
C ILE A 847 42.56 54.02 6.37
N GLU A 848 43.40 53.32 7.13
CA GLU A 848 44.60 53.89 7.74
C GLU A 848 45.56 54.47 6.70
N ARG A 849 45.85 53.72 5.61
CA ARG A 849 46.66 54.24 4.50
C ARG A 849 46.04 55.47 3.85
N LEU A 850 44.71 55.51 3.66
CA LEU A 850 44.02 56.68 3.13
C LEU A 850 44.12 57.87 4.08
N SER A 851 43.97 57.65 5.40
CA SER A 851 44.13 58.71 6.40
C SER A 851 45.54 59.30 6.43
N GLN A 852 46.58 58.46 6.28
CA GLN A 852 47.97 58.90 6.14
C GLN A 852 48.18 59.75 4.88
N GLN A 853 47.55 59.39 3.76
CA GLN A 853 47.58 60.19 2.53
C GLN A 853 46.89 61.55 2.69
N VAL A 854 45.77 61.60 3.41
CA VAL A 854 45.08 62.87 3.72
C VAL A 854 45.94 63.76 4.59
N LEU A 855 46.58 63.21 5.64
CA LEU A 855 47.51 63.95 6.49
C LEU A 855 48.70 64.51 5.71
N PHE A 856 49.21 63.76 4.73
CA PHE A 856 50.26 64.25 3.82
C PHE A 856 49.76 65.42 2.95
N LEU A 857 48.50 65.38 2.52
CA LEU A 857 47.88 66.46 1.76
C LEU A 857 47.67 67.70 2.63
N ASP A 858 47.23 67.53 3.89
CA ASP A 858 47.14 68.62 4.86
C ASP A 858 48.52 69.23 5.16
N PHE A 859 49.55 68.40 5.32
CA PHE A 859 50.93 68.85 5.46
C PHE A 859 51.38 69.65 4.23
N SER A 860 51.09 69.16 3.02
CA SER A 860 51.39 69.84 1.77
C SER A 860 50.66 71.19 1.68
N TRP A 861 49.38 71.23 2.03
CA TRP A 861 48.59 72.45 2.11
C TRP A 861 49.18 73.47 3.08
N HIS A 862 49.56 73.03 4.29
CA HIS A 862 50.22 73.89 5.26
C HIS A 862 51.57 74.41 4.74
N SER A 863 52.36 73.57 4.08
CA SER A 863 53.64 73.98 3.51
C SER A 863 53.48 75.04 2.40
N MET A 864 52.46 74.93 1.54
CA MET A 864 52.12 75.95 0.55
C MET A 864 51.65 77.25 1.21
N LYS A 865 50.86 77.17 2.28
CA LYS A 865 50.42 78.34 3.05
C LYS A 865 51.60 79.08 3.72
N TYR A 866 52.62 78.36 4.19
CA TYR A 866 53.85 78.97 4.71
C TYR A 866 54.68 79.65 3.61
N LEU A 867 54.72 79.08 2.40
CA LEU A 867 55.33 79.71 1.23
C LEU A 867 54.60 80.99 0.81
N ASP A 868 53.27 81.00 0.79
CA ASP A 868 52.47 82.22 0.52
C ASP A 868 52.69 83.31 1.57
N GLN A 869 52.89 82.93 2.84
CA GLN A 869 53.26 83.88 3.89
C GLN A 869 54.68 84.43 3.70
N SER A 870 55.63 83.61 3.21
CA SER A 870 56.99 84.07 2.92
C SER A 870 57.07 84.97 1.66
N SER A 871 56.22 84.77 0.66
CA SER A 871 56.12 85.66 -0.51
C SER A 871 55.41 86.98 -0.21
N ASN A 872 54.52 87.01 0.80
CA ASN A 872 53.89 88.24 1.29
C ASN A 872 54.79 89.05 2.24
N VAL A 873 55.91 88.48 2.71
CA VAL A 873 56.92 89.18 3.55
C VAL A 873 58.02 89.84 2.71
N SER A 874 58.07 89.60 1.39
CA SER A 874 59.04 90.23 0.47
C SER A 874 58.54 91.50 -0.26
N THR A 875 57.42 92.10 0.15
CA THR A 875 56.88 93.32 -0.51
C THR A 875 56.40 94.41 0.46
N SER A 876 57.10 94.65 1.58
CA SER A 876 56.87 95.87 2.39
C SER A 876 58.06 96.29 3.26
N GLU A 877 59.26 96.34 2.69
CA GLU A 877 60.33 97.26 3.11
C GLU A 877 61.09 97.75 1.87
N GLU A 878 60.47 98.65 1.10
CA GLU A 878 61.19 99.73 0.41
C GLU A 878 60.26 100.96 0.36
N PHE A 879 60.82 102.10 0.77
CA PHE A 879 60.35 103.49 0.63
C PHE A 879 59.49 104.16 1.72
N SER A 880 60.20 104.96 2.50
CA SER A 880 59.81 106.28 2.98
C SER A 880 59.57 107.31 1.86
N THR A 881 58.66 108.25 2.15
CA THR A 881 58.51 109.65 1.68
C THR A 881 57.42 110.01 0.65
N THR A 882 56.66 111.05 1.05
CA THR A 882 55.57 111.85 0.44
C THR A 882 54.17 111.27 0.40
#